data_AF-A0AA40S8N8-F1
#
_entry.id   AF-A0AA40S8N8-F1
#
_cell.length_a   1.000
_cell.length_b   1.000
_cell.length_c   1.000
_cell.angle_alpha   90.00
_cell.angle_beta   90.00
_cell.angle_gamma   90.00
#
_symmetry.space_group_name_H-M   'P 1'
#
loop_
_entity.id
_entity.type
_entity.pdbx_description
1 polymer ?
#
loop_
_entity_poly.entity_id
_entity_poly.type
_entity_poly.pdbx_seq_one_letter_code
_entity_poly.pdbx_strand_id
1 'polypeptide(L)'
;MPEVNRRRFLQLAGATTAFSALSASIERAAALPANHRSGSIEDVEHIVVLMQENRSFDHYFGKLRGVRGFGDPHPAAPAGGRSVWHQTTEDGTEVLPFHPQADDLGMQFLEGLPHGWSDGQDAYHDGTYDRWLPAKGTTTMAYLTREDIPFHYALADAFTVCDAYHCSFIGSTDPNRYYMWSGHTGNDGKGGGPVLGNDELGYDWTTYPERLEEAGISWKIYQDIGDGLDAAGHWGWISDAYRGNYGDNSLLYFNKYRNARPGDPWYDKARTGTDVKNGDGYFDRLRADVAADRLPQISWIAAPEAFSEHSNWPSNYGAWYISQVLDALTSNPEVWAKTALFITYDENDGFFDHVVPPLPPKSAAQGRSTVDVSLDVFEGSATHREGFYGLGPRVPMLVVSPWSKGGYVCSETFDHTSLIRFMESRFGVREPNISPWRRAICGDLTSAFDFSRKDSRPARLPDTDAYEPQDRERHPDYRPTPPADPSLPRQERGLRPARPLKYAPAVDGSADREAGTFTLAFTAGAVAGAAFLVTSGNRTDGPWTYTTEAGKALSDTWNSAYSDGTYDLTVHGPNGFVRVFRGTNATAGCEVTARHIGDDIRLTFVNEGAGTARLRLADGHSGRTSTVTVRPGATVDRTIDLRAGRRWYDLTVTSAADTSFHRRFVGHVENGRPGVSDPAIATD
;
A
#
# COMPACT_ATOMS: atom_id res chain seq x y z
N MET A 1 -44.98 2.92 31.06
CA MET A 1 -44.30 2.13 30.01
C MET A 1 -44.36 2.96 28.75
N PRO A 2 -43.24 3.43 28.17
CA PRO A 2 -43.31 4.08 26.87
C PRO A 2 -43.52 2.99 25.81
N GLU A 3 -44.45 3.22 24.89
CA GLU A 3 -44.73 2.33 23.77
C GLU A 3 -43.46 2.10 22.95
N VAL A 4 -43.05 0.83 22.88
CA VAL A 4 -42.04 0.38 21.93
C VAL A 4 -42.59 0.64 20.53
N ASN A 5 -42.02 1.64 19.85
CA ASN A 5 -42.42 2.06 18.52
C ASN A 5 -42.30 0.87 17.56
N ARG A 6 -43.44 0.31 17.14
CA ARG A 6 -43.50 -0.84 16.22
C ARG A 6 -42.68 -0.63 14.94
N ARG A 7 -42.49 0.62 14.50
CA ARG A 7 -41.67 0.96 13.33
C ARG A 7 -40.17 0.74 13.60
N ARG A 8 -39.69 1.08 14.80
CA ARG A 8 -38.30 0.86 15.24
C ARG A 8 -38.03 -0.61 15.56
N PHE A 9 -39.02 -1.33 16.09
CA PHE A 9 -38.93 -2.78 16.29
C PHE A 9 -38.94 -3.56 14.96
N LEU A 10 -39.71 -3.13 13.95
CA LEU A 10 -39.70 -3.74 12.62
C LEU A 10 -38.43 -3.38 11.82
N GLN A 11 -37.86 -2.18 11.99
CA GLN A 11 -36.52 -1.85 11.48
C GLN A 11 -35.43 -2.71 12.14
N LEU A 12 -35.50 -2.91 13.47
CA LEU A 12 -34.58 -3.80 14.21
C LEU A 12 -34.75 -5.28 13.84
N ALA A 13 -35.98 -5.75 13.59
CA ALA A 13 -36.30 -7.12 13.20
C ALA A 13 -35.96 -7.43 11.72
N GLY A 14 -36.12 -6.44 10.83
CA GLY A 14 -35.63 -6.50 9.46
C GLY A 14 -34.10 -6.58 9.41
N ALA A 15 -33.43 -5.75 10.21
CA ALA A 15 -31.96 -5.78 10.39
C ALA A 15 -31.44 -7.11 10.97
N THR A 16 -32.23 -7.86 11.74
CA THR A 16 -31.80 -9.17 12.31
C THR A 16 -31.99 -10.36 11.38
N THR A 17 -32.86 -10.26 10.37
CA THR A 17 -33.07 -11.35 9.39
C THR A 17 -32.12 -11.21 8.19
N ALA A 18 -31.84 -9.96 7.80
CA ALA A 18 -30.74 -9.58 6.91
C ALA A 18 -29.39 -10.14 7.41
N PHE A 19 -29.18 -10.16 8.75
CA PHE A 19 -27.93 -10.57 9.43
C PHE A 19 -27.31 -11.91 9.00
N SER A 20 -28.04 -12.80 8.34
CA SER A 20 -27.69 -14.21 8.17
C SER A 20 -27.19 -14.64 6.78
N ALA A 21 -27.28 -13.80 5.74
CA ALA A 21 -27.04 -14.24 4.35
C ALA A 21 -25.64 -13.92 3.76
N LEU A 22 -24.96 -12.85 4.18
CA LEU A 22 -23.67 -12.39 3.60
C LEU A 22 -22.43 -12.81 4.38
N SER A 23 -22.58 -13.06 5.69
CA SER A 23 -21.62 -13.89 6.43
C SER A 23 -21.33 -15.16 5.63
N ALA A 24 -22.32 -15.71 4.93
CA ALA A 24 -22.13 -16.88 4.07
C ALA A 24 -21.14 -16.66 2.91
N SER A 25 -20.94 -15.47 2.34
CA SER A 25 -20.01 -15.30 1.20
C SER A 25 -18.56 -15.44 1.64
N ILE A 26 -18.17 -14.66 2.65
CA ILE A 26 -16.83 -14.73 3.25
C ILE A 26 -16.68 -16.03 4.06
N GLU A 27 -17.70 -16.50 4.77
CA GLU A 27 -17.64 -17.79 5.47
C GLU A 27 -17.48 -18.94 4.49
N ARG A 28 -18.19 -18.95 3.35
CA ARG A 28 -17.97 -19.96 2.29
C ARG A 28 -16.55 -19.84 1.74
N ALA A 29 -16.10 -18.62 1.40
CA ALA A 29 -14.74 -18.39 0.91
C ALA A 29 -13.68 -18.90 1.90
N ALA A 30 -13.85 -18.63 3.20
CA ALA A 30 -12.93 -19.01 4.25
C ALA A 30 -13.01 -20.51 4.63
N ALA A 31 -14.20 -21.11 4.54
CA ALA A 31 -14.42 -22.53 4.86
C ALA A 31 -13.85 -23.46 3.78
N LEU A 32 -13.86 -23.02 2.53
CA LEU A 32 -13.36 -23.84 1.43
C LEU A 32 -11.84 -24.01 1.51
N PRO A 33 -11.33 -25.25 1.39
CA PRO A 33 -9.90 -25.52 1.42
C PRO A 33 -9.25 -25.09 0.11
N ALA A 34 -7.94 -24.85 0.18
CA ALA A 34 -7.14 -24.60 -1.00
C ALA A 34 -6.89 -25.92 -1.75
N ASN A 35 -6.78 -25.84 -3.07
CA ASN A 35 -6.10 -26.87 -3.83
C ASN A 35 -4.63 -26.94 -3.35
N HIS A 36 -4.10 -28.14 -3.18
CA HIS A 36 -2.77 -28.33 -2.61
C HIS A 36 -2.06 -29.48 -3.32
N ARG A 37 -1.94 -29.37 -4.65
CA ARG A 37 -1.28 -30.38 -5.48
C ARG A 37 0.24 -30.28 -5.33
N SER A 38 0.82 -29.09 -5.32
CA SER A 38 2.26 -28.86 -5.14
C SER A 38 2.63 -28.19 -3.81
N GLY A 39 1.69 -27.50 -3.16
CA GLY A 39 1.97 -26.63 -2.02
C GLY A 39 2.76 -25.37 -2.40
N SER A 40 2.63 -24.94 -3.66
CA SER A 40 3.31 -23.76 -4.22
C SER A 40 2.33 -22.90 -5.02
N ILE A 41 2.81 -21.78 -5.58
CA ILE A 41 2.02 -20.90 -6.45
C ILE A 41 1.40 -21.65 -7.64
N GLU A 42 1.97 -22.78 -8.08
CA GLU A 42 1.45 -23.62 -9.16
C GLU A 42 0.05 -24.22 -8.90
N ASP A 43 -0.44 -24.15 -7.66
CA ASP A 43 -1.78 -24.60 -7.30
C ASP A 43 -2.87 -23.54 -7.58
N VAL A 44 -2.48 -22.28 -7.79
CA VAL A 44 -3.36 -21.24 -8.32
C VAL A 44 -3.64 -21.56 -9.79
N GLU A 45 -4.90 -21.59 -10.23
CA GLU A 45 -5.23 -21.70 -11.66
C GLU A 45 -5.92 -20.43 -12.18
N HIS A 46 -6.57 -19.68 -11.29
CA HIS A 46 -7.30 -18.45 -11.63
C HIS A 46 -6.82 -17.28 -10.78
N ILE A 47 -6.50 -16.17 -11.43
CA ILE A 47 -6.18 -14.88 -10.81
C ILE A 47 -7.28 -13.90 -11.20
N VAL A 48 -7.98 -13.34 -10.22
CA VAL A 48 -9.04 -12.37 -10.42
C VAL A 48 -8.61 -11.04 -9.81
N VAL A 49 -8.66 -9.96 -10.59
CA VAL A 49 -8.34 -8.61 -10.14
C VAL A 49 -9.59 -7.74 -10.20
N LEU A 50 -9.98 -7.20 -9.05
CA LEU A 50 -11.00 -6.16 -8.92
C LEU A 50 -10.30 -4.90 -8.40
N MET A 51 -10.15 -3.91 -9.28
CA MET A 51 -9.56 -2.61 -8.95
C MET A 51 -10.67 -1.57 -8.87
N GLN A 52 -10.95 -1.13 -7.65
CA GLN A 52 -11.92 -0.09 -7.29
C GLN A 52 -11.31 1.32 -7.41
N GLU A 53 -12.15 2.34 -7.33
CA GLU A 53 -11.86 3.78 -7.27
C GLU A 53 -12.06 4.32 -5.84
N ASN A 54 -11.65 5.55 -5.60
CA ASN A 54 -10.29 5.73 -5.13
C ASN A 54 -10.23 5.93 -3.61
N ARG A 55 -9.30 5.26 -2.92
CA ARG A 55 -9.23 5.30 -1.45
C ARG A 55 -7.80 5.15 -0.97
N SER A 56 -7.37 6.00 -0.03
CA SER A 56 -6.09 5.81 0.66
C SER A 56 -6.18 4.66 1.67
N PHE A 57 -5.03 4.05 1.97
CA PHE A 57 -4.97 2.99 2.98
C PHE A 57 -5.37 3.53 4.37
N ASP A 58 -4.84 4.67 4.81
CA ASP A 58 -5.20 5.23 6.11
C ASP A 58 -6.68 5.64 6.21
N HIS A 59 -7.28 6.10 5.11
CA HIS A 59 -8.69 6.44 5.07
C HIS A 59 -9.58 5.23 5.37
N TYR A 60 -9.26 4.03 4.87
CA TYR A 60 -10.05 2.81 5.19
C TYR A 60 -9.53 2.07 6.42
N PHE A 61 -8.24 1.80 6.47
CA PHE A 61 -7.64 0.85 7.40
C PHE A 61 -6.67 1.49 8.39
N GLY A 62 -6.53 2.82 8.41
CA GLY A 62 -5.68 3.51 9.38
C GLY A 62 -6.03 3.18 10.83
N LYS A 63 -7.30 2.91 11.13
CA LYS A 63 -7.80 2.52 12.47
C LYS A 63 -7.71 1.00 12.74
N LEU A 64 -7.56 0.16 11.71
CA LEU A 64 -7.56 -1.30 11.83
C LEU A 64 -6.44 -1.79 12.76
N ARG A 65 -6.71 -2.78 13.62
CA ARG A 65 -5.68 -3.32 14.53
C ARG A 65 -4.52 -3.97 13.78
N GLY A 66 -3.31 -3.68 14.25
CA GLY A 66 -2.08 -4.37 13.84
C GLY A 66 -1.68 -4.17 12.38
N VAL A 67 -2.11 -3.09 11.74
CA VAL A 67 -1.51 -2.59 10.50
C VAL A 67 -0.68 -1.34 10.81
N ARG A 68 0.22 -0.95 9.90
CA ARG A 68 0.89 0.34 9.95
C ARG A 68 -0.11 1.45 9.60
N GLY A 69 -0.83 1.96 10.60
CA GLY A 69 -1.87 2.97 10.46
C GLY A 69 -1.67 4.12 11.44
N PHE A 70 -2.75 4.66 12.01
CA PHE A 70 -2.72 5.82 12.90
C PHE A 70 -1.89 5.63 14.19
N GLY A 71 -1.63 4.38 14.58
CA GLY A 71 -0.78 4.03 15.70
C GLY A 71 0.67 3.74 15.32
N ASP A 72 1.13 4.05 14.08
CA ASP A 72 2.54 3.88 13.69
C ASP A 72 3.44 4.52 14.75
N PRO A 73 4.33 3.75 15.41
CA PRO A 73 5.20 4.27 16.45
C PRO A 73 6.32 5.18 15.89
N HIS A 74 6.54 5.15 14.57
CA HIS A 74 7.67 5.80 13.91
C HIS A 74 7.29 6.54 12.61
N PRO A 75 6.31 7.46 12.66
CA PRO A 75 5.95 8.25 11.49
C PRO A 75 7.13 9.16 11.09
N ALA A 76 7.27 9.41 9.79
CA ALA A 76 8.32 10.30 9.30
C ALA A 76 8.07 11.75 9.75
N ALA A 77 9.16 12.52 9.87
CA ALA A 77 9.13 13.97 10.10
C ALA A 77 10.09 14.69 9.13
N PRO A 78 9.81 14.69 7.81
CA PRO A 78 10.80 15.11 6.81
C PRO A 78 11.16 16.59 6.84
N ALA A 79 10.22 17.48 7.20
CA ALA A 79 10.47 18.92 7.34
C ALA A 79 11.23 19.33 8.62
N GLY A 80 11.62 18.35 9.46
CA GLY A 80 12.15 18.61 10.79
C GLY A 80 11.05 19.04 11.77
N GLY A 81 11.06 18.50 12.99
CA GLY A 81 10.04 18.81 14.00
C GLY A 81 8.90 17.80 14.06
N ARG A 82 7.69 18.19 13.69
CA ARG A 82 6.48 17.36 13.83
C ARG A 82 6.38 16.32 12.72
N SER A 83 5.73 15.20 13.02
CA SER A 83 5.49 14.15 12.03
C SER A 83 4.53 14.61 10.94
N VAL A 84 4.53 13.90 9.81
CA VAL A 84 3.62 14.07 8.66
C VAL A 84 2.13 14.11 9.01
N TRP A 85 1.71 13.61 10.17
CA TRP A 85 0.33 13.76 10.63
C TRP A 85 -0.16 15.21 10.78
N HIS A 86 0.78 16.14 11.02
CA HIS A 86 0.49 17.55 11.28
C HIS A 86 0.46 18.34 9.99
N GLN A 87 -0.72 18.49 9.39
CA GLN A 87 -0.91 19.25 8.15
C GLN A 87 -1.48 20.64 8.47
N THR A 88 -1.12 21.65 7.69
CA THR A 88 -1.61 23.03 7.88
C THR A 88 -2.28 23.60 6.64
N THR A 89 -3.42 24.25 6.82
CA THR A 89 -4.08 25.05 5.78
C THR A 89 -3.24 26.29 5.44
N GLU A 90 -3.60 27.00 4.35
CA GLU A 90 -2.89 28.22 3.93
C GLU A 90 -2.88 29.33 5.00
N ASP A 91 -3.91 29.39 5.85
CA ASP A 91 -4.01 30.35 6.97
C ASP A 91 -3.29 29.89 8.24
N GLY A 92 -2.63 28.73 8.22
CA GLY A 92 -1.84 28.18 9.32
C GLY A 92 -2.63 27.34 10.33
N THR A 93 -3.90 27.04 10.07
CA THR A 93 -4.70 26.15 10.92
C THR A 93 -4.24 24.71 10.77
N GLU A 94 -3.90 24.06 11.88
CA GLU A 94 -3.55 22.65 11.90
C GLU A 94 -4.78 21.76 11.80
N VAL A 95 -4.68 20.73 10.95
CA VAL A 95 -5.65 19.64 10.86
C VAL A 95 -4.90 18.31 11.00
N LEU A 96 -5.40 17.46 11.90
CA LEU A 96 -5.00 16.07 12.07
C LEU A 96 -6.04 15.15 11.41
N PRO A 97 -5.71 13.87 11.14
CA PRO A 97 -6.71 12.93 10.67
C PRO A 97 -7.93 12.88 11.60
N PHE A 98 -9.14 12.89 11.05
CA PHE A 98 -10.37 12.96 11.83
C PHE A 98 -11.47 12.06 11.26
N HIS A 99 -12.32 11.55 12.15
CA HIS A 99 -13.52 10.81 11.77
C HIS A 99 -14.67 11.80 11.58
N PRO A 100 -15.28 11.89 10.39
CA PRO A 100 -16.46 12.72 10.16
C PRO A 100 -17.64 12.35 11.07
N GLN A 101 -18.36 13.36 11.57
CA GLN A 101 -19.57 13.15 12.35
C GLN A 101 -20.78 12.97 11.42
N ALA A 102 -21.07 11.71 11.05
CA ALA A 102 -22.27 11.32 10.33
C ALA A 102 -22.85 10.02 10.95
N ASP A 103 -24.19 9.86 10.95
CA ASP A 103 -24.86 8.71 11.56
C ASP A 103 -24.60 7.39 10.82
N ASP A 104 -24.39 7.45 9.50
CA ASP A 104 -24.06 6.30 8.63
C ASP A 104 -23.04 6.77 7.58
N LEU A 105 -21.78 6.90 8.01
CA LEU A 105 -20.72 7.50 7.19
C LEU A 105 -20.40 6.65 5.96
N GLY A 106 -20.47 5.33 6.05
CA GLY A 106 -20.24 4.41 4.92
C GLY A 106 -21.30 4.50 3.81
N MET A 107 -22.44 5.12 4.12
CA MET A 107 -23.52 5.44 3.16
C MET A 107 -23.47 6.88 2.63
N GLN A 108 -22.46 7.68 3.00
CA GLN A 108 -22.31 9.06 2.51
C GLN A 108 -21.58 9.11 1.17
N PHE A 109 -21.92 10.14 0.39
CA PHE A 109 -21.29 10.50 -0.88
C PHE A 109 -20.20 11.53 -0.57
N LEU A 110 -19.02 11.10 -0.13
CA LEU A 110 -17.91 12.01 0.16
C LEU A 110 -17.52 12.77 -1.12
N GLU A 111 -17.03 14.00 -0.99
CA GLU A 111 -16.61 14.73 -2.18
C GLU A 111 -15.37 14.09 -2.85
N GLY A 112 -15.35 14.13 -4.19
CA GLY A 112 -14.13 13.90 -4.98
C GLY A 112 -13.08 14.94 -4.65
N LEU A 113 -11.86 14.48 -4.38
CA LEU A 113 -10.75 15.33 -3.96
C LEU A 113 -9.80 15.60 -5.15
N PRO A 114 -8.94 16.62 -5.11
CA PRO A 114 -7.93 16.81 -6.16
C PRO A 114 -6.91 15.67 -6.17
N HIS A 115 -6.86 14.91 -7.26
CA HIS A 115 -5.92 13.79 -7.47
C HIS A 115 -5.23 13.82 -8.84
N GLY A 116 -5.07 15.01 -9.44
CA GLY A 116 -4.27 15.17 -10.65
C GLY A 116 -2.76 15.12 -10.39
N TRP A 117 -1.96 15.05 -11.46
CA TRP A 117 -0.50 15.13 -11.39
C TRP A 117 -0.03 16.32 -10.53
N SER A 118 -0.49 17.53 -10.83
CA SER A 118 -0.06 18.74 -10.13
C SER A 118 -0.39 18.69 -8.64
N ASP A 119 -1.62 18.32 -8.28
CA ASP A 119 -2.06 18.27 -6.88
C ASP A 119 -1.33 17.16 -6.09
N GLY A 120 -1.04 16.04 -6.74
CA GLY A 120 -0.23 14.96 -6.17
C GLY A 120 1.21 15.38 -5.90
N GLN A 121 1.87 16.02 -6.88
CA GLN A 121 3.23 16.55 -6.71
C GLN A 121 3.26 17.69 -5.66
N ASP A 122 2.22 18.51 -5.58
CA ASP A 122 2.09 19.58 -4.58
C ASP A 122 1.89 19.03 -3.17
N ALA A 123 1.08 17.99 -2.97
CA ALA A 123 0.95 17.33 -1.67
C ALA A 123 2.25 16.64 -1.23
N TYR A 124 2.98 16.04 -2.19
CA TYR A 124 4.28 15.43 -1.94
C TYR A 124 5.36 16.45 -1.53
N HIS A 125 5.34 17.63 -2.15
CA HIS A 125 6.19 18.78 -1.83
C HIS A 125 7.69 18.44 -1.68
N ASP A 126 8.26 17.85 -2.74
CA ASP A 126 9.68 17.49 -2.81
C ASP A 126 10.17 16.62 -1.62
N GLY A 127 9.27 15.82 -1.03
CA GLY A 127 9.58 14.85 0.03
C GLY A 127 9.29 15.34 1.43
N THR A 128 8.98 16.63 1.62
CA THR A 128 8.58 17.17 2.92
C THR A 128 7.21 16.63 3.38
N TYR A 129 6.33 16.31 2.42
CA TYR A 129 5.07 15.62 2.61
C TYR A 129 4.09 16.33 3.57
N ASP A 130 4.09 17.67 3.52
CA ASP A 130 3.43 18.56 4.48
C ASP A 130 2.40 19.52 3.85
N ARG A 131 2.07 19.34 2.56
CA ARG A 131 1.17 20.23 1.80
C ARG A 131 -0.11 19.57 1.30
N TRP A 132 -0.62 18.59 2.04
CA TRP A 132 -1.87 17.93 1.69
C TRP A 132 -3.08 18.87 1.72
N LEU A 133 -3.21 19.70 2.76
CA LEU A 133 -4.37 20.59 2.89
C LEU A 133 -4.42 21.69 1.81
N PRO A 134 -3.32 22.39 1.47
CA PRO A 134 -3.35 23.35 0.37
C PRO A 134 -3.59 22.69 -0.98
N ALA A 135 -3.10 21.46 -1.20
CA ALA A 135 -3.26 20.76 -2.47
C ALA A 135 -4.64 20.11 -2.64
N LYS A 136 -5.27 19.66 -1.54
CA LYS A 136 -6.42 18.74 -1.60
C LYS A 136 -7.61 19.13 -0.70
N GLY A 137 -7.51 20.22 0.06
CA GLY A 137 -8.56 20.65 0.99
C GLY A 137 -8.64 19.80 2.25
N THR A 138 -9.55 20.12 3.17
CA THR A 138 -9.59 19.50 4.51
C THR A 138 -10.14 18.08 4.53
N THR A 139 -11.02 17.72 3.59
CA THR A 139 -11.60 16.38 3.49
C THR A 139 -10.55 15.30 3.25
N THR A 140 -9.36 15.67 2.74
CA THR A 140 -8.21 14.76 2.65
C THR A 140 -7.89 14.05 3.97
N MET A 141 -8.12 14.71 5.11
CA MET A 141 -7.79 14.17 6.43
C MET A 141 -8.91 13.30 7.03
N ALA A 142 -10.01 13.06 6.32
CA ALA A 142 -11.09 12.20 6.79
C ALA A 142 -10.68 10.72 6.78
N TYR A 143 -11.18 9.93 7.73
CA TYR A 143 -11.04 8.47 7.73
C TYR A 143 -12.33 7.76 8.15
N LEU A 144 -12.43 6.48 7.80
CA LEU A 144 -13.50 5.56 8.15
C LEU A 144 -13.06 4.56 9.22
N THR A 145 -14.04 4.02 9.92
CA THR A 145 -13.89 3.03 10.98
C THR A 145 -14.54 1.71 10.61
N ARG A 146 -14.40 0.69 11.47
CA ARG A 146 -15.05 -0.61 11.30
C ARG A 146 -16.57 -0.49 11.23
N GLU A 147 -17.14 0.45 11.98
CA GLU A 147 -18.58 0.69 12.01
C GLU A 147 -19.09 1.25 10.68
N ASP A 148 -18.25 1.99 9.95
CA ASP A 148 -18.61 2.63 8.69
C ASP A 148 -18.50 1.65 7.50
N ILE A 149 -17.42 0.85 7.45
CA ILE A 149 -17.12 -0.12 6.38
C ILE A 149 -16.87 -1.53 6.94
N PRO A 150 -17.88 -2.15 7.59
CA PRO A 150 -17.70 -3.41 8.33
C PRO A 150 -17.28 -4.58 7.44
N PHE A 151 -17.69 -4.59 6.16
CA PHE A 151 -17.34 -5.64 5.20
C PHE A 151 -15.85 -5.64 4.84
N HIS A 152 -15.27 -4.48 4.57
CA HIS A 152 -13.83 -4.35 4.26
C HIS A 152 -12.97 -4.77 5.45
N TYR A 153 -13.35 -4.36 6.68
CA TYR A 153 -12.68 -4.79 7.92
C TYR A 153 -12.83 -6.30 8.14
N ALA A 154 -13.98 -6.87 7.80
CA ALA A 154 -14.25 -8.30 7.88
C ALA A 154 -13.38 -9.11 6.90
N LEU A 155 -13.22 -8.64 5.65
CA LEU A 155 -12.28 -9.23 4.69
C LEU A 155 -10.84 -9.18 5.21
N ALA A 156 -10.41 -8.03 5.74
CA ALA A 156 -9.08 -7.89 6.33
C ALA A 156 -8.87 -8.81 7.56
N ASP A 157 -9.91 -9.05 8.35
CA ASP A 157 -9.86 -9.98 9.49
C ASP A 157 -9.84 -11.46 9.08
N ALA A 158 -10.41 -11.80 7.92
CA ALA A 158 -10.44 -13.16 7.41
C ALA A 158 -9.20 -13.52 6.58
N PHE A 159 -8.69 -12.59 5.77
CA PHE A 159 -7.63 -12.82 4.79
C PHE A 159 -6.41 -11.92 5.00
N THR A 160 -5.48 -11.87 4.04
CA THR A 160 -4.30 -11.00 4.15
C THR A 160 -4.66 -9.59 3.68
N VAL A 161 -4.35 -8.59 4.50
CA VAL A 161 -4.31 -7.17 4.11
C VAL A 161 -2.85 -6.73 3.90
N CYS A 162 -2.56 -6.00 2.84
CA CYS A 162 -1.22 -5.45 2.60
C CYS A 162 -1.18 -3.98 3.03
N ASP A 163 -0.32 -3.63 3.99
CA ASP A 163 -0.22 -2.27 4.56
C ASP A 163 0.99 -1.47 4.03
N ALA A 164 1.63 -1.98 2.99
CA ALA A 164 2.69 -1.32 2.23
C ALA A 164 2.46 -1.45 0.71
N TYR A 165 1.19 -1.46 0.28
CA TYR A 165 0.79 -1.43 -1.12
C TYR A 165 0.49 0.01 -1.55
N HIS A 166 1.22 0.50 -2.55
CA HIS A 166 1.16 1.88 -3.03
C HIS A 166 0.45 1.96 -4.38
N CYS A 167 -0.26 3.07 -4.64
CA CYS A 167 -0.61 3.36 -6.03
C CYS A 167 0.69 3.53 -6.84
N SER A 168 0.66 3.09 -8.10
CA SER A 168 1.89 3.07 -8.90
C SER A 168 2.29 4.46 -9.37
N PHE A 169 1.32 5.37 -9.44
CA PHE A 169 1.47 6.70 -10.00
C PHE A 169 0.89 7.77 -9.04
N ILE A 170 1.62 8.88 -8.86
CA ILE A 170 1.16 10.07 -8.12
C ILE A 170 0.28 10.91 -9.06
N GLY A 171 -1.01 10.61 -9.08
CA GLY A 171 -1.99 11.31 -9.90
C GLY A 171 -3.18 10.41 -10.25
N SER A 172 -3.80 10.67 -11.40
CA SER A 172 -5.12 10.16 -11.74
C SER A 172 -5.22 8.64 -11.96
N THR A 173 -6.47 8.20 -12.11
CA THR A 173 -6.92 6.82 -12.37
C THR A 173 -6.21 6.13 -13.54
N ASP A 174 -6.25 6.71 -14.74
CA ASP A 174 -5.81 6.03 -15.95
C ASP A 174 -4.33 5.63 -15.90
N PRO A 175 -3.38 6.53 -15.55
CA PRO A 175 -1.99 6.16 -15.35
C PRO A 175 -1.81 4.99 -14.38
N ASN A 176 -2.54 4.97 -13.25
CA ASN A 176 -2.47 3.87 -12.29
C ASN A 176 -2.98 2.55 -12.87
N ARG A 177 -4.10 2.58 -13.60
CA ARG A 177 -4.61 1.41 -14.33
C ARG A 177 -3.65 0.96 -15.44
N TYR A 178 -2.95 1.86 -16.13
CA TYR A 178 -1.92 1.49 -17.11
C TYR A 178 -0.74 0.73 -16.49
N TYR A 179 -0.36 1.01 -15.23
CA TYR A 179 0.60 0.18 -14.51
C TYR A 179 0.08 -1.24 -14.23
N MET A 180 -1.20 -1.41 -13.93
CA MET A 180 -1.84 -2.74 -13.83
C MET A 180 -1.88 -3.45 -15.19
N TRP A 181 -2.17 -2.71 -16.27
CA TRP A 181 -2.32 -3.28 -17.61
C TRP A 181 -1.01 -3.56 -18.32
N SER A 182 0.04 -2.80 -18.04
CA SER A 182 1.25 -2.78 -18.88
C SER A 182 2.54 -2.51 -18.15
N GLY A 183 2.52 -2.32 -16.82
CA GLY A 183 3.71 -2.10 -16.00
C GLY A 183 4.30 -0.69 -16.05
N HIS A 184 3.75 0.21 -16.88
CA HIS A 184 4.14 1.61 -16.98
C HIS A 184 3.07 2.46 -17.68
N THR A 185 3.28 3.77 -17.80
CA THR A 185 2.39 4.72 -18.49
C THR A 185 3.05 5.34 -19.73
N GLY A 186 3.91 4.56 -20.42
CA GLY A 186 4.73 5.05 -21.53
C GLY A 186 5.91 5.92 -21.08
N ASN A 187 6.50 5.59 -19.92
CA ASN A 187 7.53 6.38 -19.22
C ASN A 187 8.78 6.69 -20.06
N ASP A 188 9.02 5.96 -21.14
CA ASP A 188 10.16 6.16 -22.06
C ASP A 188 9.87 7.16 -23.18
N GLY A 189 8.70 7.81 -23.17
CA GLY A 189 8.28 8.80 -24.15
C GLY A 189 7.87 8.22 -25.51
N LYS A 190 7.63 6.90 -25.60
CA LYS A 190 7.22 6.24 -26.83
C LYS A 190 5.75 5.80 -26.78
N GLY A 191 5.20 5.49 -27.95
CA GLY A 191 3.86 4.90 -28.08
C GLY A 191 2.71 5.80 -27.61
N GLY A 192 2.92 7.13 -27.61
CA GLY A 192 1.92 8.10 -27.15
C GLY A 192 2.06 8.53 -25.69
N GLY A 193 3.05 8.00 -24.95
CA GLY A 193 3.35 8.42 -23.58
C GLY A 193 4.45 9.49 -23.46
N PRO A 194 4.81 9.90 -22.24
CA PRO A 194 4.19 9.46 -20.99
C PRO A 194 2.80 10.05 -20.78
N VAL A 195 1.89 9.27 -20.21
CA VAL A 195 0.54 9.74 -19.87
C VAL A 195 0.51 10.15 -18.40
N LEU A 196 0.08 11.38 -18.14
CA LEU A 196 0.12 12.00 -16.80
C LEU A 196 -1.27 12.28 -16.20
N GLY A 197 -2.33 12.07 -16.98
CA GLY A 197 -3.72 12.19 -16.55
C GLY A 197 -4.65 11.26 -17.33
N ASN A 198 -5.95 11.53 -17.26
CA ASN A 198 -6.99 10.74 -17.95
C ASN A 198 -7.16 11.23 -19.40
N ASP A 199 -6.07 11.22 -20.18
CA ASP A 199 -6.02 11.87 -21.50
C ASP A 199 -6.72 11.05 -22.60
N GLU A 200 -6.77 9.72 -22.46
CA GLU A 200 -7.48 8.80 -23.36
C GLU A 200 -7.15 8.99 -24.87
N LEU A 201 -5.88 9.24 -25.22
CA LEU A 201 -5.52 9.70 -26.57
C LEU A 201 -5.23 8.61 -27.60
N GLY A 202 -5.06 7.35 -27.19
CA GLY A 202 -4.68 6.27 -28.11
C GLY A 202 -3.22 5.92 -27.98
N TYR A 203 -2.94 4.70 -27.52
CA TYR A 203 -1.59 4.29 -27.11
C TYR A 203 -1.11 3.02 -27.85
N ASP A 204 0.19 2.94 -28.13
CA ASP A 204 0.80 1.90 -28.97
C ASP A 204 1.82 1.01 -28.25
N TRP A 205 2.10 1.22 -26.96
CA TRP A 205 2.96 0.29 -26.23
C TRP A 205 2.21 -1.02 -25.89
N THR A 206 2.95 -2.12 -25.83
CA THR A 206 2.38 -3.45 -25.59
C THR A 206 1.86 -3.58 -24.16
N THR A 207 0.64 -4.07 -24.03
CA THR A 207 -0.04 -4.36 -22.76
C THR A 207 0.20 -5.81 -22.33
N TYR A 208 0.07 -6.10 -21.04
CA TYR A 208 0.24 -7.44 -20.47
C TYR A 208 -0.78 -8.47 -21.00
N PRO A 209 -2.09 -8.15 -21.20
CA PRO A 209 -3.00 -9.07 -21.88
C PRO A 209 -2.53 -9.50 -23.28
N GLU A 210 -1.79 -8.66 -24.00
CA GLU A 210 -1.19 -9.06 -25.28
C GLU A 210 -0.12 -10.13 -25.13
N ARG A 211 0.71 -9.99 -24.10
CA ARG A 211 1.77 -10.96 -23.78
C ARG A 211 1.17 -12.28 -23.29
N LEU A 212 0.09 -12.21 -22.51
CA LEU A 212 -0.65 -13.38 -22.05
C LEU A 212 -1.28 -14.14 -23.23
N GLU A 213 -1.91 -13.43 -24.17
CA GLU A 213 -2.47 -14.04 -25.38
C GLU A 213 -1.41 -14.75 -26.21
N GLU A 214 -0.25 -14.11 -26.43
CA GLU A 214 0.87 -14.71 -27.18
C GLU A 214 1.42 -15.96 -26.49
N ALA A 215 1.42 -15.99 -25.16
CA ALA A 215 1.82 -17.14 -24.37
C ALA A 215 0.74 -18.23 -24.23
N GLY A 216 -0.45 -18.03 -24.80
CA GLY A 216 -1.57 -18.97 -24.70
C GLY A 216 -2.21 -19.02 -23.30
N ILE A 217 -2.00 -17.99 -22.48
CA ILE A 217 -2.64 -17.85 -21.17
C ILE A 217 -4.01 -17.22 -21.35
N SER A 218 -5.05 -17.92 -20.94
CA SER A 218 -6.43 -17.46 -21.11
C SER A 218 -6.74 -16.26 -20.23
N TRP A 219 -7.37 -15.24 -20.81
CA TRP A 219 -7.80 -14.05 -20.09
C TRP A 219 -9.14 -13.49 -20.55
N LYS A 220 -9.79 -12.70 -19.70
CA LYS A 220 -11.07 -12.02 -19.98
C LYS A 220 -11.30 -10.83 -19.05
N ILE A 221 -12.09 -9.86 -19.51
CA ILE A 221 -12.62 -8.76 -18.69
C ILE A 221 -14.12 -9.00 -18.45
N TYR A 222 -14.57 -8.84 -17.21
CA TYR A 222 -15.97 -8.85 -16.80
C TYR A 222 -16.40 -7.42 -16.45
N GLN A 223 -17.42 -6.91 -17.12
CA GLN A 223 -17.92 -5.54 -17.00
C GLN A 223 -19.35 -5.46 -17.56
N ASP A 224 -20.05 -4.35 -17.34
CA ASP A 224 -21.26 -4.01 -18.10
C ASP A 224 -20.89 -3.20 -19.35
N ILE A 225 -21.62 -3.41 -20.46
CA ILE A 225 -21.30 -2.74 -21.73
C ILE A 225 -21.78 -1.29 -21.80
N GLY A 226 -22.66 -0.85 -20.89
CA GLY A 226 -23.26 0.48 -20.94
C GLY A 226 -24.08 0.69 -22.20
N ASP A 227 -23.68 1.65 -23.04
CA ASP A 227 -24.23 1.85 -24.39
C ASP A 227 -23.31 1.32 -25.50
N GLY A 228 -22.18 0.69 -25.14
CA GLY A 228 -21.25 0.03 -26.06
C GLY A 228 -19.79 0.17 -25.61
N LEU A 229 -18.98 -0.87 -25.83
CA LEU A 229 -17.53 -0.86 -25.54
C LEU A 229 -16.71 -0.45 -26.78
N ASP A 230 -17.23 0.53 -27.52
CA ASP A 230 -16.60 1.12 -28.70
C ASP A 230 -16.67 2.65 -28.63
N ALA A 231 -16.10 3.31 -29.64
CA ALA A 231 -16.06 4.77 -29.67
C ALA A 231 -17.46 5.43 -29.65
N ALA A 232 -18.50 4.77 -30.17
CA ALA A 232 -19.85 5.32 -30.18
C ALA A 232 -20.55 5.16 -28.82
N GLY A 233 -20.23 4.09 -28.09
CA GLY A 233 -20.63 3.88 -26.70
C GLY A 233 -19.66 4.48 -25.66
N HIS A 234 -18.73 5.34 -26.09
CA HIS A 234 -17.74 5.97 -25.23
C HIS A 234 -16.91 4.97 -24.41
N TRP A 235 -16.63 3.80 -25.00
CA TRP A 235 -15.87 2.72 -24.37
C TRP A 235 -16.45 2.21 -23.04
N GLY A 236 -17.75 2.41 -22.81
CA GLY A 236 -18.45 2.04 -21.58
C GLY A 236 -18.51 3.14 -20.51
N TRP A 237 -17.90 4.31 -20.75
CA TRP A 237 -18.04 5.48 -19.89
C TRP A 237 -19.30 6.26 -20.27
N ILE A 238 -20.33 6.19 -19.41
CA ILE A 238 -21.63 6.84 -19.64
C ILE A 238 -22.10 7.54 -18.36
N SER A 239 -23.03 8.48 -18.49
CA SER A 239 -23.54 9.24 -17.34
C SER A 239 -24.43 8.44 -16.39
N ASP A 240 -24.84 7.23 -16.77
CA ASP A 240 -25.65 6.35 -15.94
C ASP A 240 -24.71 5.54 -15.04
N ALA A 241 -24.55 6.00 -13.80
CA ALA A 241 -23.60 5.45 -12.83
C ALA A 241 -23.84 3.97 -12.49
N TYR A 242 -25.02 3.42 -12.80
CA TYR A 242 -25.34 2.02 -12.52
C TYR A 242 -25.09 1.10 -13.73
N ARG A 243 -24.57 1.61 -14.85
CA ARG A 243 -24.27 0.84 -16.06
C ARG A 243 -22.90 1.23 -16.62
N GLY A 244 -22.38 0.41 -17.53
CA GLY A 244 -21.05 0.60 -18.09
C GLY A 244 -19.93 0.19 -17.14
N ASN A 245 -18.76 0.77 -17.36
CA ASN A 245 -17.52 0.42 -16.66
C ASN A 245 -16.80 1.65 -16.08
N TYR A 246 -17.43 2.82 -16.11
CA TYR A 246 -16.85 4.07 -15.63
C TYR A 246 -15.47 4.44 -16.21
N GLY A 247 -15.11 3.93 -17.40
CA GLY A 247 -13.77 4.16 -17.98
C GLY A 247 -12.67 3.30 -17.35
N ASP A 248 -13.00 2.51 -16.33
CA ASP A 248 -12.06 1.69 -15.56
C ASP A 248 -11.43 0.54 -16.37
N ASN A 249 -12.01 0.25 -17.55
CA ASN A 249 -11.38 -0.59 -18.58
C ASN A 249 -10.55 0.26 -19.55
N SER A 250 -9.54 0.95 -19.02
CA SER A 250 -8.65 1.83 -19.78
C SER A 250 -7.80 1.09 -20.84
N LEU A 251 -7.82 -0.24 -20.85
CA LEU A 251 -7.25 -1.07 -21.92
C LEU A 251 -7.87 -0.72 -23.29
N LEU A 252 -9.16 -0.32 -23.31
CA LEU A 252 -9.86 0.07 -24.53
C LEU A 252 -9.31 1.36 -25.16
N TYR A 253 -8.46 2.10 -24.45
CA TYR A 253 -7.81 3.30 -24.95
C TYR A 253 -6.53 3.02 -25.75
N PHE A 254 -6.05 1.78 -25.77
CA PHE A 254 -4.90 1.40 -26.60
C PHE A 254 -5.33 1.17 -28.05
N ASN A 255 -4.55 1.68 -29.01
CA ASN A 255 -4.89 1.62 -30.44
C ASN A 255 -5.09 0.20 -30.95
N LYS A 256 -4.37 -0.78 -30.38
CA LYS A 256 -4.57 -2.19 -30.70
C LYS A 256 -5.99 -2.66 -30.39
N TYR A 257 -6.54 -2.24 -29.26
CA TYR A 257 -7.90 -2.56 -28.86
C TYR A 257 -8.90 -1.71 -29.61
N ARG A 258 -8.66 -0.39 -29.76
CA ARG A 258 -9.53 0.53 -30.51
C ARG A 258 -9.82 0.06 -31.93
N ASN A 259 -8.78 -0.44 -32.61
CA ASN A 259 -8.83 -0.84 -34.01
C ASN A 259 -9.18 -2.32 -34.23
N ALA A 260 -9.33 -3.11 -33.15
CA ALA A 260 -9.69 -4.52 -33.23
C ALA A 260 -11.09 -4.73 -33.82
N ARG A 261 -11.30 -5.86 -34.49
CA ARG A 261 -12.56 -6.24 -35.13
C ARG A 261 -13.12 -7.53 -34.52
N PRO A 262 -14.43 -7.80 -34.65
CA PRO A 262 -15.00 -9.08 -34.21
C PRO A 262 -14.21 -10.28 -34.74
N GLY A 263 -13.88 -11.21 -33.85
CA GLY A 263 -13.01 -12.36 -34.14
C GLY A 263 -11.53 -12.14 -33.80
N ASP A 264 -11.09 -10.90 -33.56
CA ASP A 264 -9.79 -10.64 -32.94
C ASP A 264 -9.90 -10.87 -31.42
N PRO A 265 -8.93 -11.54 -30.76
CA PRO A 265 -8.96 -11.73 -29.31
C PRO A 265 -9.07 -10.42 -28.52
N TRP A 266 -8.48 -9.33 -29.01
CA TRP A 266 -8.53 -7.99 -28.41
C TRP A 266 -9.94 -7.40 -28.42
N TYR A 267 -10.73 -7.70 -29.46
CA TYR A 267 -12.12 -7.30 -29.52
C TYR A 267 -12.94 -8.20 -28.60
N ASP A 268 -12.88 -9.52 -28.82
CA ASP A 268 -13.80 -10.47 -28.18
C ASP A 268 -13.59 -10.54 -26.66
N LYS A 269 -12.35 -10.49 -26.17
CA LYS A 269 -12.03 -10.67 -24.74
C LYS A 269 -12.06 -9.37 -23.92
N ALA A 270 -11.82 -8.22 -24.55
CA ALA A 270 -11.84 -6.91 -23.87
C ALA A 270 -13.17 -6.15 -23.99
N ARG A 271 -14.01 -6.51 -24.99
CA ARG A 271 -15.30 -5.84 -25.27
C ARG A 271 -16.54 -6.71 -25.05
N THR A 272 -16.40 -7.79 -24.29
CA THR A 272 -17.55 -8.59 -23.85
C THR A 272 -17.97 -8.13 -22.44
N GLY A 273 -19.28 -7.96 -22.25
CA GLY A 273 -19.85 -7.60 -20.96
C GLY A 273 -21.30 -8.09 -20.82
N THR A 274 -21.91 -7.74 -19.70
CA THR A 274 -23.37 -7.85 -19.50
C THR A 274 -24.07 -6.70 -20.21
N ASP A 275 -25.33 -6.90 -20.57
CA ASP A 275 -26.20 -5.83 -21.08
C ASP A 275 -27.34 -5.58 -20.08
N VAL A 276 -27.03 -4.88 -18.99
CA VAL A 276 -27.98 -4.61 -17.91
C VAL A 276 -29.18 -3.80 -18.40
N LYS A 277 -28.98 -2.96 -19.41
CA LYS A 277 -30.06 -2.22 -20.08
C LYS A 277 -31.13 -3.15 -20.64
N ASN A 278 -30.73 -4.31 -21.16
CA ASN A 278 -31.61 -5.30 -21.78
C ASN A 278 -31.91 -6.51 -20.87
N GLY A 279 -31.59 -6.42 -19.58
CA GLY A 279 -32.05 -7.35 -18.55
C GLY A 279 -31.05 -8.41 -18.08
N ASP A 280 -29.79 -8.37 -18.53
CA ASP A 280 -28.72 -9.17 -17.92
C ASP A 280 -28.46 -8.67 -16.48
N GLY A 281 -28.09 -9.57 -15.57
CA GLY A 281 -27.51 -9.21 -14.28
C GLY A 281 -26.00 -8.92 -14.40
N TYR A 282 -25.48 -7.99 -13.59
CA TYR A 282 -24.07 -7.54 -13.60
C TYR A 282 -23.02 -8.67 -13.56
N PHE A 283 -23.36 -9.80 -12.94
CA PHE A 283 -22.45 -10.92 -12.72
C PHE A 283 -22.78 -12.16 -13.54
N ASP A 284 -23.76 -12.10 -14.44
CA ASP A 284 -24.27 -13.28 -15.15
C ASP A 284 -23.17 -13.96 -15.97
N ARG A 285 -22.30 -13.17 -16.61
CA ARG A 285 -21.14 -13.69 -17.36
C ARG A 285 -20.13 -14.39 -16.45
N LEU A 286 -19.79 -13.79 -15.31
CA LEU A 286 -18.86 -14.37 -14.33
C LEU A 286 -19.43 -15.67 -13.74
N ARG A 287 -20.69 -15.64 -13.30
CA ARG A 287 -21.40 -16.80 -12.75
C ARG A 287 -21.48 -17.94 -13.76
N ALA A 288 -21.77 -17.65 -15.03
CA ALA A 288 -21.82 -18.65 -16.08
C ALA A 288 -20.48 -19.34 -16.32
N ASP A 289 -19.36 -18.59 -16.29
CA ASP A 289 -18.02 -19.17 -16.45
C ASP A 289 -17.60 -19.98 -15.23
N VAL A 290 -17.86 -19.48 -14.01
CA VAL A 290 -17.53 -20.22 -12.76
C VAL A 290 -18.36 -21.50 -12.64
N ALA A 291 -19.68 -21.44 -12.87
CA ALA A 291 -20.55 -22.61 -12.79
C ALA A 291 -20.20 -23.69 -13.82
N ALA A 292 -19.65 -23.28 -14.97
CA ALA A 292 -19.23 -24.18 -16.04
C ALA A 292 -17.78 -24.67 -15.92
N ASP A 293 -17.04 -24.29 -14.87
CA ASP A 293 -15.59 -24.55 -14.73
C ASP A 293 -14.78 -24.02 -15.93
N ARG A 294 -15.12 -22.80 -16.38
CA ARG A 294 -14.51 -22.10 -17.53
C ARG A 294 -13.97 -20.72 -17.16
N LEU A 295 -13.75 -20.45 -15.87
CA LEU A 295 -13.09 -19.21 -15.45
C LEU A 295 -11.70 -19.14 -16.12
N PRO A 296 -11.32 -18.04 -16.78
CA PRO A 296 -9.99 -17.90 -17.38
C PRO A 296 -8.88 -17.96 -16.34
N GLN A 297 -7.64 -18.17 -16.79
CA GLN A 297 -6.47 -18.10 -15.92
C GLN A 297 -6.30 -16.70 -15.31
N ILE A 298 -6.65 -15.65 -16.06
CA ILE A 298 -6.59 -14.26 -15.60
C ILE A 298 -7.90 -13.54 -15.92
N SER A 299 -8.52 -12.96 -14.91
CA SER A 299 -9.78 -12.24 -15.02
C SER A 299 -9.66 -10.85 -14.41
N TRP A 300 -10.11 -9.83 -15.12
CA TRP A 300 -10.28 -8.49 -14.56
C TRP A 300 -11.75 -8.14 -14.46
N ILE A 301 -12.11 -7.36 -13.45
CA ILE A 301 -13.47 -6.89 -13.23
C ILE A 301 -13.47 -5.37 -13.20
N ALA A 302 -14.33 -4.74 -14.00
CA ALA A 302 -14.58 -3.30 -14.00
C ALA A 302 -16.04 -3.06 -13.60
N ALA A 303 -16.24 -2.26 -12.55
CA ALA A 303 -17.54 -1.97 -11.99
C ALA A 303 -18.15 -0.71 -12.65
N PRO A 304 -19.48 -0.58 -12.71
CA PRO A 304 -20.12 0.73 -12.90
C PRO A 304 -19.74 1.71 -11.78
N GLU A 305 -19.81 3.02 -12.06
CA GLU A 305 -19.41 4.10 -11.14
C GLU A 305 -20.00 3.96 -9.73
N ALA A 306 -21.30 3.67 -9.63
CA ALA A 306 -22.00 3.56 -8.35
C ALA A 306 -21.44 2.45 -7.44
N PHE A 307 -20.70 1.51 -8.02
CA PHE A 307 -20.11 0.36 -7.33
C PHE A 307 -18.58 0.37 -7.31
N SER A 308 -17.96 1.35 -7.98
CA SER A 308 -16.49 1.45 -8.06
C SER A 308 -15.89 1.94 -6.75
N GLU A 309 -16.68 2.50 -5.84
CA GLU A 309 -16.23 3.20 -4.62
C GLU A 309 -15.52 4.53 -4.87
N HIS A 310 -15.61 5.14 -6.05
CA HIS A 310 -15.21 6.55 -6.19
C HIS A 310 -15.91 7.41 -5.10
N SER A 311 -15.23 8.38 -4.48
CA SER A 311 -15.71 9.03 -3.22
C SER A 311 -17.08 9.65 -3.30
N ASN A 312 -17.42 10.19 -4.47
CA ASN A 312 -18.74 10.69 -4.81
C ASN A 312 -19.84 9.61 -4.78
N TRP A 313 -19.55 8.37 -4.37
CA TRP A 313 -20.48 7.28 -4.09
C TRP A 313 -20.17 6.59 -2.75
N PRO A 314 -21.20 6.01 -2.09
CA PRO A 314 -21.02 5.26 -0.86
C PRO A 314 -20.05 4.09 -0.98
N SER A 315 -19.10 4.00 -0.05
CA SER A 315 -18.19 2.86 0.10
C SER A 315 -18.94 1.53 0.26
N ASN A 316 -20.11 1.55 0.90
CA ASN A 316 -20.91 0.34 1.12
C ASN A 316 -21.61 -0.20 -0.15
N TYR A 317 -21.76 0.60 -1.21
CA TYR A 317 -22.22 0.08 -2.52
C TYR A 317 -21.15 -0.79 -3.17
N GLY A 318 -19.87 -0.40 -3.06
CA GLY A 318 -18.78 -1.25 -3.51
C GLY A 318 -18.59 -2.50 -2.65
N ALA A 319 -18.83 -2.42 -1.33
CA ALA A 319 -18.89 -3.60 -0.47
C ALA A 319 -19.88 -4.65 -1.00
N TRP A 320 -21.08 -4.21 -1.39
CA TRP A 320 -22.08 -5.08 -2.02
C TRP A 320 -21.53 -5.69 -3.32
N TYR A 321 -20.93 -4.90 -4.22
CA TYR A 321 -20.38 -5.40 -5.48
C TYR A 321 -19.27 -6.44 -5.27
N ILE A 322 -18.33 -6.17 -4.36
CA ILE A 322 -17.28 -7.11 -3.95
C ILE A 322 -17.89 -8.40 -3.40
N SER A 323 -18.94 -8.31 -2.57
CA SER A 323 -19.62 -9.48 -2.03
C SER A 323 -20.21 -10.36 -3.14
N GLN A 324 -20.78 -9.76 -4.19
CA GLN A 324 -21.37 -10.48 -5.32
C GLN A 324 -20.32 -11.15 -6.20
N VAL A 325 -19.15 -10.52 -6.38
CA VAL A 325 -17.99 -11.17 -7.00
C VAL A 325 -17.55 -12.39 -6.20
N LEU A 326 -17.42 -12.25 -4.88
CA LEU A 326 -17.04 -13.36 -4.01
C LEU A 326 -18.09 -14.48 -4.02
N ASP A 327 -19.37 -14.14 -4.04
CA ASP A 327 -20.47 -15.09 -4.19
C ASP A 327 -20.37 -15.88 -5.50
N ALA A 328 -20.13 -15.18 -6.62
CA ALA A 328 -19.97 -15.81 -7.92
C ALA A 328 -18.79 -16.79 -7.93
N LEU A 329 -17.62 -16.37 -7.44
CA LEU A 329 -16.41 -17.19 -7.41
C LEU A 329 -16.54 -18.41 -6.48
N THR A 330 -17.21 -18.25 -5.34
CA THR A 330 -17.40 -19.33 -4.34
C THR A 330 -18.55 -20.27 -4.67
N SER A 331 -19.39 -19.95 -5.65
CA SER A 331 -20.51 -20.80 -6.08
C SER A 331 -20.07 -22.16 -6.62
N ASN A 332 -18.84 -22.25 -7.14
CA ASN A 332 -18.19 -23.51 -7.51
C ASN A 332 -16.95 -23.74 -6.62
N PRO A 333 -17.04 -24.64 -5.63
CA PRO A 333 -15.93 -24.92 -4.71
C PRO A 333 -14.63 -25.34 -5.39
N GLU A 334 -14.69 -26.07 -6.51
CA GLU A 334 -13.51 -26.53 -7.25
C GLU A 334 -12.77 -25.35 -7.91
N VAL A 335 -13.51 -24.38 -8.45
CA VAL A 335 -12.94 -23.14 -9.00
C VAL A 335 -12.34 -22.29 -7.88
N TRP A 336 -13.08 -22.08 -6.79
CA TRP A 336 -12.61 -21.26 -5.68
C TRP A 336 -11.34 -21.81 -5.02
N ALA A 337 -11.24 -23.15 -4.88
CA ALA A 337 -10.06 -23.82 -4.32
C ALA A 337 -8.77 -23.48 -5.09
N LYS A 338 -8.89 -23.01 -6.34
CA LYS A 338 -7.79 -22.68 -7.25
C LYS A 338 -7.67 -21.18 -7.54
N THR A 339 -8.42 -20.32 -6.84
CA THR A 339 -8.55 -18.89 -7.15
C THR A 339 -7.79 -17.99 -6.17
N ALA A 340 -7.12 -16.96 -6.69
CA ALA A 340 -6.67 -15.79 -5.96
C ALA A 340 -7.45 -14.56 -6.42
N LEU A 341 -8.24 -13.95 -5.52
CA LEU A 341 -8.91 -12.67 -5.75
C LEU A 341 -8.09 -11.55 -5.10
N PHE A 342 -7.70 -10.57 -5.91
CA PHE A 342 -7.08 -9.33 -5.48
C PHE A 342 -8.09 -8.20 -5.54
N ILE A 343 -8.35 -7.57 -4.40
CA ILE A 343 -9.19 -6.36 -4.32
C ILE A 343 -8.25 -5.21 -3.96
N THR A 344 -8.09 -4.27 -4.87
CA THR A 344 -7.21 -3.12 -4.73
C THR A 344 -7.94 -1.86 -5.18
N TYR A 345 -7.31 -0.71 -4.97
CA TYR A 345 -7.72 0.56 -5.54
C TYR A 345 -6.63 1.04 -6.51
N ASP A 346 -7.00 1.89 -7.43
CA ASP A 346 -6.13 2.50 -8.43
C ASP A 346 -5.32 3.67 -7.83
N GLU A 347 -5.95 4.59 -7.11
CA GLU A 347 -5.32 5.71 -6.42
C GLU A 347 -6.09 6.11 -5.15
N ASN A 348 -5.72 7.23 -4.53
CA ASN A 348 -6.14 7.59 -3.18
C ASN A 348 -7.28 8.61 -3.12
N ASP A 349 -7.85 9.05 -4.25
CA ASP A 349 -8.75 10.20 -4.45
C ASP A 349 -8.13 11.54 -4.07
N GLY A 350 -6.99 11.53 -3.39
CA GLY A 350 -6.50 12.65 -2.62
C GLY A 350 -6.75 12.54 -1.12
N PHE A 351 -7.29 11.43 -0.60
CA PHE A 351 -7.27 11.15 0.85
C PHE A 351 -5.85 10.94 1.37
N PHE A 352 -5.58 11.47 2.54
CA PHE A 352 -4.29 11.45 3.21
C PHE A 352 -3.83 10.02 3.50
N ASP A 353 -2.53 9.79 3.38
CA ASP A 353 -1.84 8.61 3.90
C ASP A 353 -0.53 9.08 4.54
N HIS A 354 -0.15 8.53 5.69
CA HIS A 354 1.03 9.00 6.42
C HIS A 354 2.35 8.39 5.96
N VAL A 355 2.34 7.30 5.20
CA VAL A 355 3.59 6.66 4.79
C VAL A 355 4.12 7.41 3.59
N VAL A 356 5.17 8.20 3.81
CA VAL A 356 5.94 8.82 2.72
C VAL A 356 6.36 7.71 1.75
N PRO A 357 5.94 7.76 0.48
CA PRO A 357 6.11 6.65 -0.43
C PRO A 357 7.59 6.45 -0.79
N PRO A 358 8.01 5.20 -1.05
CA PRO A 358 9.29 4.92 -1.69
C PRO A 358 9.39 5.66 -3.02
N LEU A 359 10.43 6.47 -3.20
CA LEU A 359 10.72 7.20 -4.42
C LEU A 359 12.19 7.09 -4.81
N PRO A 360 12.52 7.07 -6.11
CA PRO A 360 13.91 7.09 -6.55
C PRO A 360 14.57 8.45 -6.22
N PRO A 361 15.91 8.52 -6.20
CA PRO A 361 16.60 9.82 -6.12
C PRO A 361 16.36 10.63 -7.40
N LYS A 362 15.93 11.89 -7.24
CA LYS A 362 15.76 12.84 -8.37
C LYS A 362 17.09 13.22 -9.02
N SER A 363 18.16 13.26 -8.22
CA SER A 363 19.51 13.61 -8.67
C SER A 363 20.54 13.04 -7.70
N ALA A 364 21.81 13.06 -8.07
CA ALA A 364 22.91 12.66 -7.18
C ALA A 364 23.03 13.51 -5.90
N ALA A 365 22.44 14.71 -5.88
CA ALA A 365 22.40 15.56 -4.68
C ALA A 365 21.24 15.21 -3.74
N GLN A 366 20.20 14.52 -4.24
CA GLN A 366 19.00 14.11 -3.51
C GLN A 366 18.99 12.60 -3.19
N GLY A 367 20.16 11.96 -3.27
CA GLY A 367 20.37 10.57 -2.89
C GLY A 367 20.99 9.71 -4.00
N ARG A 368 20.93 8.38 -3.85
CA ARG A 368 21.65 7.44 -4.73
C ARG A 368 20.91 6.12 -4.90
N SER A 369 21.10 5.48 -6.05
CA SER A 369 20.52 4.18 -6.36
C SER A 369 21.58 3.22 -6.93
N THR A 370 21.49 1.94 -6.60
CA THR A 370 22.30 0.89 -7.25
C THR A 370 21.72 0.43 -8.59
N VAL A 371 20.48 0.82 -8.89
CA VAL A 371 19.72 0.47 -10.09
C VAL A 371 19.32 1.74 -10.85
N ASP A 372 19.15 1.61 -12.17
CA ASP A 372 18.66 2.72 -12.99
C ASP A 372 17.24 3.13 -12.59
N VAL A 373 17.04 4.44 -12.46
CA VAL A 373 15.80 5.07 -12.01
C VAL A 373 15.19 6.02 -13.04
N SER A 374 15.84 6.17 -14.21
CA SER A 374 15.43 7.14 -15.24
C SER A 374 13.98 6.96 -15.69
N LEU A 375 13.49 5.72 -15.73
CA LEU A 375 12.11 5.41 -16.10
C LEU A 375 11.07 5.67 -14.99
N ASP A 376 11.48 6.12 -13.80
CA ASP A 376 10.57 6.47 -12.70
C ASP A 376 10.56 7.97 -12.36
N VAL A 377 11.32 8.77 -13.13
CA VAL A 377 11.42 10.23 -12.99
C VAL A 377 10.96 10.89 -14.29
N PHE A 378 10.06 11.86 -14.18
CA PHE A 378 9.64 12.70 -15.29
C PHE A 378 10.41 14.03 -15.27
N GLU A 379 11.17 14.30 -16.34
CA GLU A 379 12.02 15.51 -16.45
C GLU A 379 11.23 16.80 -16.67
N GLY A 380 9.91 16.72 -16.82
CA GLY A 380 9.06 17.86 -17.16
C GLY A 380 8.84 18.02 -18.66
N SER A 381 7.87 18.87 -19.00
CA SER A 381 7.57 19.27 -20.38
C SER A 381 7.07 20.72 -20.42
N ALA A 382 6.70 21.19 -21.61
CA ALA A 382 6.11 22.53 -21.75
C ALA A 382 4.76 22.69 -21.01
N THR A 383 4.03 21.59 -20.76
CA THR A 383 2.69 21.61 -20.16
C THR A 383 2.63 21.01 -18.76
N HIS A 384 3.64 20.24 -18.36
CA HIS A 384 3.67 19.57 -17.06
C HIS A 384 5.02 19.79 -16.36
N ARG A 385 4.96 20.08 -15.06
CA ARG A 385 6.16 20.16 -14.22
C ARG A 385 6.87 18.82 -14.14
N GLU A 386 8.19 18.87 -13.90
CA GLU A 386 8.96 17.69 -13.49
C GLU A 386 8.40 17.10 -12.18
N GLY A 387 8.60 15.79 -12.00
CA GLY A 387 8.10 15.07 -10.83
C GLY A 387 8.40 13.58 -10.90
N PHE A 388 7.98 12.85 -9.89
CA PHE A 388 8.09 11.39 -9.87
C PHE A 388 6.83 10.76 -10.43
N TYR A 389 6.98 9.72 -11.25
CA TYR A 389 5.81 8.93 -11.63
C TYR A 389 5.22 8.29 -10.38
N GLY A 390 6.03 7.64 -9.55
CA GLY A 390 5.61 7.07 -8.27
C GLY A 390 6.80 6.41 -7.56
N LEU A 391 6.59 5.65 -6.49
CA LEU A 391 5.29 5.22 -5.97
C LEU A 391 4.49 6.39 -5.37
N GLY A 392 3.16 6.27 -5.35
CA GLY A 392 2.27 7.24 -4.71
C GLY A 392 1.80 6.80 -3.33
N PRO A 393 0.82 7.52 -2.75
CA PRO A 393 0.21 7.16 -1.46
C PRO A 393 -0.23 5.69 -1.41
N ARG A 394 -0.27 5.12 -0.19
CA ARG A 394 -0.78 3.75 -0.04
C ARG A 394 -2.26 3.69 -0.36
N VAL A 395 -2.65 2.60 -0.99
CA VAL A 395 -4.04 2.26 -1.29
C VAL A 395 -4.35 0.87 -0.74
N PRO A 396 -5.61 0.57 -0.40
CA PRO A 396 -5.95 -0.75 0.12
C PRO A 396 -5.62 -1.88 -0.85
N MET A 397 -5.12 -2.98 -0.31
CA MET A 397 -4.94 -4.25 -1.03
C MET A 397 -5.33 -5.40 -0.12
N LEU A 398 -6.42 -6.09 -0.47
CA LEU A 398 -6.91 -7.30 0.19
C LEU A 398 -6.64 -8.49 -0.74
N VAL A 399 -5.91 -9.47 -0.23
CA VAL A 399 -5.63 -10.72 -0.93
C VAL A 399 -6.59 -11.78 -0.40
N VAL A 400 -7.64 -12.10 -1.16
CA VAL A 400 -8.74 -12.98 -0.76
C VAL A 400 -8.64 -14.32 -1.48
N SER A 401 -8.28 -15.36 -0.75
CA SER A 401 -7.95 -16.67 -1.32
C SER A 401 -7.89 -17.75 -0.24
N PRO A 402 -8.10 -19.03 -0.57
CA PRO A 402 -7.85 -20.13 0.36
C PRO A 402 -6.44 -20.13 0.99
N TRP A 403 -5.42 -19.62 0.29
CA TRP A 403 -4.03 -19.55 0.78
C TRP A 403 -3.72 -18.28 1.60
N SER A 404 -4.59 -17.28 1.60
CA SER A 404 -4.35 -16.00 2.30
C SER A 404 -5.13 -15.87 3.62
N LYS A 405 -5.89 -16.89 4.03
CA LYS A 405 -6.71 -16.90 5.25
C LYS A 405 -5.92 -16.57 6.53
N GLY A 406 -6.64 -16.23 7.60
CA GLY A 406 -6.10 -16.08 8.96
C GLY A 406 -5.84 -14.64 9.39
N GLY A 407 -6.33 -13.64 8.65
CA GLY A 407 -6.27 -12.25 9.07
C GLY A 407 -4.84 -11.72 9.15
N TYR A 408 -3.99 -12.03 8.18
CA TYR A 408 -2.59 -11.62 8.21
C TYR A 408 -2.41 -10.17 7.74
N VAL A 409 -1.37 -9.49 8.22
CA VAL A 409 -0.81 -8.29 7.56
C VAL A 409 0.43 -8.67 6.75
N CYS A 410 0.58 -8.10 5.56
CA CYS A 410 1.79 -8.17 4.76
C CYS A 410 2.38 -6.76 4.55
N SER A 411 3.60 -6.56 5.04
CA SER A 411 4.29 -5.26 5.01
C SER A 411 5.47 -5.22 4.05
N GLU A 412 5.45 -6.06 3.01
CA GLU A 412 6.34 -5.94 1.85
C GLU A 412 5.85 -4.80 0.96
N THR A 413 6.79 -3.98 0.49
CA THR A 413 6.49 -2.89 -0.45
C THR A 413 5.95 -3.46 -1.75
N PHE A 414 4.77 -3.01 -2.15
CA PHE A 414 4.12 -3.38 -3.40
C PHE A 414 3.56 -2.15 -4.11
N ASP A 415 3.25 -2.33 -5.39
CA ASP A 415 2.50 -1.41 -6.25
C ASP A 415 1.64 -2.21 -7.25
N HIS A 416 0.96 -1.55 -8.19
CA HIS A 416 0.14 -2.25 -9.20
C HIS A 416 0.95 -3.15 -10.14
N THR A 417 2.25 -2.88 -10.34
CA THR A 417 3.11 -3.80 -11.09
C THR A 417 3.29 -5.13 -10.37
N SER A 418 3.06 -5.17 -9.06
CA SER A 418 3.12 -6.39 -8.26
C SER A 418 2.02 -7.39 -8.63
N LEU A 419 0.87 -6.92 -9.16
CA LEU A 419 -0.17 -7.78 -9.75
C LEU A 419 0.37 -8.54 -10.96
N ILE A 420 1.02 -7.82 -11.88
CA ILE A 420 1.68 -8.42 -13.05
C ILE A 420 2.73 -9.42 -12.58
N ARG A 421 3.60 -9.03 -11.63
CA ARG A 421 4.67 -9.90 -11.11
C ARG A 421 4.19 -11.17 -10.44
N PHE A 422 3.02 -11.14 -9.79
CA PHE A 422 2.36 -12.35 -9.30
C PHE A 422 1.98 -13.28 -10.47
N MET A 423 1.40 -12.71 -11.54
CA MET A 423 1.07 -13.45 -12.77
C MET A 423 2.34 -13.95 -13.48
N GLU A 424 3.45 -13.19 -13.51
CA GLU A 424 4.74 -13.64 -14.04
C GLU A 424 5.25 -14.85 -13.26
N SER A 425 5.21 -14.75 -11.93
CA SER A 425 5.68 -15.81 -11.02
C SER A 425 4.87 -17.08 -11.19
N ARG A 426 3.58 -16.94 -11.54
CA ARG A 426 2.68 -18.06 -11.76
C ARG A 426 2.80 -18.67 -13.16
N PHE A 427 2.86 -17.87 -14.21
CA PHE A 427 2.71 -18.34 -15.60
C PHE A 427 3.97 -18.20 -16.46
N GLY A 428 5.04 -17.59 -15.94
CA GLY A 428 6.31 -17.45 -16.64
C GLY A 428 6.31 -16.41 -17.77
N VAL A 429 5.27 -15.57 -17.87
CA VAL A 429 5.15 -14.51 -18.88
C VAL A 429 5.73 -13.22 -18.32
N ARG A 430 6.86 -12.73 -18.84
CA ARG A 430 7.55 -11.53 -18.32
C ARG A 430 7.05 -10.24 -18.98
N GLU A 431 6.81 -9.21 -18.19
CA GLU A 431 6.51 -7.83 -18.57
C GLU A 431 7.79 -6.95 -18.61
N PRO A 432 8.34 -6.64 -19.79
CA PRO A 432 9.55 -5.84 -19.92
C PRO A 432 9.39 -4.38 -19.51
N ASN A 433 8.17 -3.85 -19.49
CA ASN A 433 7.92 -2.43 -19.25
C ASN A 433 8.05 -2.03 -17.77
N ILE A 434 7.95 -2.98 -16.84
CA ILE A 434 8.21 -2.71 -15.41
C ILE A 434 9.68 -2.29 -15.27
N SER A 435 9.88 -1.08 -14.75
CA SER A 435 11.19 -0.47 -14.65
C SER A 435 12.17 -1.30 -13.80
N PRO A 436 13.49 -1.18 -14.05
CA PRO A 436 14.50 -1.81 -13.20
C PRO A 436 14.35 -1.45 -11.72
N TRP A 437 14.02 -0.19 -11.41
CA TRP A 437 13.84 0.29 -10.04
C TRP A 437 12.64 -0.38 -9.35
N ARG A 438 11.46 -0.42 -9.98
CA ARG A 438 10.28 -1.11 -9.41
C ARG A 438 10.53 -2.60 -9.21
N ARG A 439 11.25 -3.24 -10.15
CA ARG A 439 11.66 -4.65 -9.99
C ARG A 439 12.54 -4.89 -8.77
N ALA A 440 13.37 -3.91 -8.42
CA ALA A 440 14.29 -4.01 -7.30
C ALA A 440 13.59 -3.84 -5.93
N ILE A 441 12.59 -2.97 -5.83
CA ILE A 441 12.02 -2.58 -4.52
C ILE A 441 10.60 -3.08 -4.25
N CYS A 442 9.78 -3.32 -5.28
CA CYS A 442 8.44 -3.86 -5.11
C CYS A 442 8.51 -5.40 -5.08
N GLY A 443 7.68 -6.05 -4.28
CA GLY A 443 7.56 -7.51 -4.28
C GLY A 443 6.66 -8.02 -5.43
N ASP A 444 6.37 -9.31 -5.40
CA ASP A 444 5.58 -10.03 -6.40
C ASP A 444 4.23 -10.55 -5.85
N LEU A 445 3.79 -9.98 -4.72
CA LEU A 445 2.63 -10.40 -3.90
C LEU A 445 2.67 -11.82 -3.31
N THR A 446 3.68 -12.64 -3.61
CA THR A 446 3.71 -14.04 -3.13
C THR A 446 3.82 -14.16 -1.61
N SER A 447 4.43 -13.18 -0.93
CA SER A 447 4.51 -13.13 0.54
C SER A 447 3.16 -12.89 1.22
N ALA A 448 2.13 -12.44 0.48
CA ALA A 448 0.78 -12.30 1.01
C ALA A 448 0.06 -13.65 1.22
N PHE A 449 0.65 -14.75 0.75
CA PHE A 449 0.08 -16.10 0.77
C PHE A 449 0.86 -17.06 1.69
N ASP A 450 0.21 -18.15 2.10
CA ASP A 450 0.88 -19.35 2.58
C ASP A 450 0.37 -20.55 1.75
N PHE A 451 1.14 -20.90 0.72
CA PHE A 451 0.80 -22.01 -0.18
C PHE A 451 0.94 -23.39 0.47
N SER A 452 1.61 -23.50 1.62
CA SER A 452 1.74 -24.75 2.39
C SER A 452 0.53 -25.04 3.27
N ARG A 453 -0.41 -24.08 3.38
CA ARG A 453 -1.54 -24.12 4.29
C ARG A 453 -2.54 -25.21 3.90
N LYS A 454 -2.97 -25.98 4.90
CA LYS A 454 -4.02 -27.02 4.79
C LYS A 454 -5.27 -26.72 5.65
N ASP A 455 -5.31 -25.55 6.25
CA ASP A 455 -6.33 -25.16 7.23
C ASP A 455 -7.67 -24.77 6.56
N SER A 456 -8.76 -25.36 7.06
CA SER A 456 -10.14 -25.19 6.58
C SER A 456 -11.06 -24.47 7.57
N ARG A 457 -10.53 -23.87 8.65
CA ARG A 457 -11.37 -23.23 9.67
C ARG A 457 -12.11 -21.99 9.14
N PRO A 458 -13.43 -21.87 9.37
CA PRO A 458 -14.23 -20.71 8.95
C PRO A 458 -13.97 -19.47 9.83
N ALA A 459 -14.07 -18.27 9.24
CA ALA A 459 -14.07 -16.98 9.94
C ALA A 459 -15.49 -16.65 10.46
N ARG A 460 -15.65 -15.65 11.35
CA ARG A 460 -16.95 -15.14 11.84
C ARG A 460 -17.05 -13.64 11.57
N LEU A 461 -18.09 -13.16 10.89
CA LEU A 461 -18.17 -11.79 10.34
C LEU A 461 -19.60 -11.18 10.31
N PRO A 462 -19.77 -9.85 10.21
CA PRO A 462 -21.07 -9.11 10.23
C PRO A 462 -21.75 -8.94 8.83
N ASP A 463 -22.94 -8.31 8.78
CA ASP A 463 -23.93 -8.29 7.66
C ASP A 463 -24.03 -6.96 6.85
N THR A 464 -24.50 -7.02 5.59
CA THR A 464 -24.48 -5.92 4.57
C THR A 464 -25.73 -5.75 3.65
N ASP A 465 -26.86 -6.47 3.80
CA ASP A 465 -28.01 -6.34 2.86
C ASP A 465 -28.73 -4.97 2.90
N ALA A 466 -28.58 -4.22 3.99
CA ALA A 466 -29.14 -2.86 4.10
C ALA A 466 -28.42 -1.82 3.22
N TYR A 467 -27.31 -2.19 2.59
CA TYR A 467 -26.48 -1.32 1.77
C TYR A 467 -26.79 -1.40 0.26
N GLU A 468 -27.77 -2.20 -0.17
CA GLU A 468 -28.26 -2.10 -1.56
C GLU A 468 -28.84 -0.68 -1.79
N PRO A 469 -28.47 0.00 -2.89
CA PRO A 469 -29.01 1.32 -3.20
C PRO A 469 -30.53 1.35 -3.14
N GLN A 470 -31.09 2.08 -2.16
CA GLN A 470 -32.53 2.03 -1.87
C GLN A 470 -33.38 2.77 -2.90
N ASP A 471 -32.83 3.82 -3.52
CA ASP A 471 -33.55 4.70 -4.44
C ASP A 471 -32.93 4.80 -5.84
N ARG A 472 -31.72 4.26 -6.05
CA ARG A 472 -30.93 4.40 -7.30
C ARG A 472 -30.74 5.85 -7.72
N GLU A 473 -30.79 6.80 -6.79
CA GLU A 473 -30.58 8.22 -7.02
C GLU A 473 -29.21 8.66 -6.51
N ARG A 474 -28.69 9.77 -7.03
CA ARG A 474 -27.47 10.42 -6.51
C ARG A 474 -27.88 11.48 -5.49
N HIS A 475 -27.21 11.52 -4.35
CA HIS A 475 -27.37 12.57 -3.34
C HIS A 475 -26.30 13.67 -3.44
N PRO A 476 -26.52 14.86 -2.85
CA PRO A 476 -25.51 15.91 -2.79
C PRO A 476 -24.25 15.47 -2.02
N ASP A 477 -23.08 15.94 -2.46
CA ASP A 477 -21.80 15.61 -1.85
C ASP A 477 -21.75 16.03 -0.35
N TYR A 478 -21.26 15.14 0.51
CA TYR A 478 -21.01 15.38 1.93
C TYR A 478 -19.57 15.90 2.13
N ARG A 479 -19.44 17.13 2.63
CA ARG A 479 -18.16 17.78 2.94
C ARG A 479 -17.96 17.83 4.45
N PRO A 480 -17.12 16.96 5.03
CA PRO A 480 -16.97 16.88 6.48
C PRO A 480 -16.22 18.10 7.04
N THR A 481 -16.65 18.58 8.23
CA THR A 481 -15.98 19.68 8.94
C THR A 481 -15.01 19.11 9.98
N PRO A 482 -13.72 19.53 9.99
CA PRO A 482 -12.78 19.10 11.03
C PRO A 482 -13.26 19.46 12.45
N PRO A 483 -12.93 18.64 13.47
CA PRO A 483 -13.28 18.95 14.86
C PRO A 483 -12.52 20.19 15.37
N ALA A 484 -13.15 20.97 16.26
CA ALA A 484 -12.55 22.17 16.85
C ALA A 484 -11.31 21.86 17.72
N ASP A 485 -11.29 20.69 18.34
CA ASP A 485 -10.19 20.20 19.18
C ASP A 485 -9.60 18.91 18.55
N PRO A 486 -8.67 19.00 17.59
CA PRO A 486 -8.12 17.84 16.91
C PRO A 486 -7.22 17.02 17.85
N SER A 487 -7.27 15.71 17.72
CA SER A 487 -6.34 14.78 18.38
C SER A 487 -6.01 13.64 17.44
N LEU A 488 -4.77 13.13 17.51
CA LEU A 488 -4.39 11.99 16.68
C LEU A 488 -5.26 10.78 17.02
N PRO A 489 -5.88 10.13 16.01
CA PRO A 489 -6.59 8.89 16.24
C PRO A 489 -5.64 7.80 16.72
N ARG A 490 -6.17 6.90 17.55
CA ARG A 490 -5.48 5.66 17.95
C ARG A 490 -6.05 4.47 17.18
N GLN A 491 -5.31 3.37 17.09
CA GLN A 491 -5.79 2.15 16.44
C GLN A 491 -6.62 1.25 17.37
N GLU A 492 -7.45 0.39 16.78
CA GLU A 492 -8.09 -0.71 17.48
C GLU A 492 -7.07 -1.51 18.31
N ARG A 493 -7.45 -1.92 19.52
CA ARG A 493 -6.57 -2.71 20.38
C ARG A 493 -6.31 -4.09 19.80
N GLY A 494 -5.04 -4.47 19.73
CA GLY A 494 -4.61 -5.84 19.45
C GLY A 494 -3.47 -5.93 18.45
N LEU A 495 -2.85 -7.11 18.38
CA LEU A 495 -1.84 -7.44 17.38
C LEU A 495 -2.47 -8.28 16.26
N ARG A 496 -1.86 -8.21 15.09
CA ARG A 496 -2.24 -9.00 13.92
C ARG A 496 -1.12 -10.00 13.58
N PRO A 497 -1.43 -11.25 13.17
CA PRO A 497 -0.43 -12.13 12.58
C PRO A 497 0.25 -11.46 11.38
N ALA A 498 1.58 -11.51 11.29
CA ALA A 498 2.33 -10.89 10.19
C ALA A 498 2.92 -11.96 9.25
N ARG A 499 2.88 -11.70 7.95
CA ARG A 499 3.51 -12.57 6.94
C ARG A 499 5.04 -12.50 7.06
N PRO A 500 5.75 -13.63 6.85
CA PRO A 500 7.20 -13.60 6.79
C PRO A 500 7.67 -12.81 5.58
N LEU A 501 8.63 -11.91 5.77
CA LEU A 501 9.20 -11.09 4.69
C LEU A 501 10.65 -11.50 4.39
N LYS A 502 11.17 -11.00 3.27
CA LYS A 502 12.54 -11.29 2.80
C LYS A 502 13.56 -10.21 3.22
N TYR A 503 13.14 -9.25 4.03
CA TYR A 503 13.95 -8.08 4.39
C TYR A 503 15.03 -8.40 5.43
N ALA A 504 16.25 -7.92 5.18
CA ALA A 504 17.31 -7.86 6.17
C ALA A 504 18.13 -6.54 6.05
N PRO A 505 17.47 -5.37 6.10
CA PRO A 505 18.13 -4.09 5.89
C PRO A 505 19.14 -3.79 7.01
N ALA A 506 20.23 -3.13 6.64
CA ALA A 506 21.18 -2.55 7.59
C ALA A 506 21.66 -1.18 7.08
N VAL A 507 21.75 -0.23 8.00
CA VAL A 507 22.39 1.06 7.76
C VAL A 507 23.34 1.33 8.90
N ASP A 508 24.60 1.57 8.57
CA ASP A 508 25.65 1.92 9.52
C ASP A 508 26.07 3.37 9.32
N GLY A 509 26.44 4.02 10.42
CA GLY A 509 26.98 5.38 10.42
C GLY A 509 28.45 5.38 10.84
N SER A 510 29.25 6.25 10.23
CA SER A 510 30.64 6.48 10.61
C SER A 510 31.02 7.95 10.45
N ALA A 511 31.60 8.53 11.49
CA ALA A 511 32.12 9.89 11.48
C ALA A 511 33.58 9.93 10.98
N ASP A 512 33.86 10.77 9.98
CA ASP A 512 35.22 11.18 9.61
C ASP A 512 35.48 12.58 10.17
N ARG A 513 36.27 12.63 11.24
CA ARG A 513 36.54 13.87 11.98
C ARG A 513 37.52 14.78 11.27
N GLU A 514 38.44 14.22 10.48
CA GLU A 514 39.42 14.99 9.73
C GLU A 514 38.75 15.69 8.55
N ALA A 515 37.87 14.97 7.85
CA ALA A 515 37.07 15.54 6.78
C ALA A 515 35.86 16.37 7.28
N GLY A 516 35.47 16.20 8.54
CA GLY A 516 34.27 16.85 9.11
C GLY A 516 32.98 16.29 8.50
N THR A 517 32.94 15.00 8.17
CA THR A 517 31.81 14.37 7.49
C THR A 517 31.24 13.19 8.27
N PHE A 518 29.98 12.84 7.97
CA PHE A 518 29.33 11.65 8.49
C PHE A 518 28.80 10.82 7.31
N THR A 519 29.19 9.54 7.25
CA THR A 519 28.82 8.63 6.18
C THR A 519 27.78 7.63 6.66
N LEU A 520 26.75 7.42 5.85
CA LEU A 520 25.82 6.30 6.00
C LEU A 520 26.11 5.25 4.92
N ALA A 521 26.20 3.99 5.32
CA ALA A 521 26.34 2.84 4.41
C ALA A 521 25.07 1.97 4.48
N PHE A 522 24.45 1.72 3.33
CA PHE A 522 23.13 1.10 3.19
C PHE A 522 23.24 -0.26 2.52
N THR A 523 22.45 -1.23 2.99
CA THR A 523 22.19 -2.50 2.31
C THR A 523 20.79 -3.01 2.64
N ALA A 524 20.14 -3.67 1.70
CA ALA A 524 18.83 -4.32 1.90
C ALA A 524 18.92 -5.78 2.36
N GLY A 525 20.13 -6.35 2.41
CA GLY A 525 20.35 -7.78 2.60
C GLY A 525 20.40 -8.54 1.27
N ALA A 526 20.47 -9.87 1.32
CA ALA A 526 20.80 -10.69 0.15
C ALA A 526 19.61 -11.05 -0.77
N VAL A 527 18.37 -10.88 -0.30
CA VAL A 527 17.19 -11.50 -0.95
C VAL A 527 16.21 -10.47 -1.51
N ALA A 528 15.95 -9.38 -0.81
CA ALA A 528 15.06 -8.29 -1.25
C ALA A 528 15.84 -6.98 -1.35
N GLY A 529 15.48 -6.15 -2.32
CA GLY A 529 15.92 -4.75 -2.35
C GLY A 529 15.13 -3.90 -1.36
N ALA A 530 15.58 -2.66 -1.15
CA ALA A 530 14.91 -1.72 -0.27
C ALA A 530 15.12 -0.28 -0.75
N ALA A 531 14.11 0.54 -0.50
CA ALA A 531 14.19 1.99 -0.54
C ALA A 531 14.34 2.54 0.88
N PHE A 532 15.12 3.61 1.02
CA PHE A 532 15.33 4.32 2.27
C PHE A 532 15.09 5.81 2.10
N LEU A 533 14.43 6.43 3.08
CA LEU A 533 14.25 7.88 3.17
C LEU A 533 15.15 8.39 4.31
N VAL A 534 16.03 9.34 4.01
CA VAL A 534 16.86 10.02 5.01
C VAL A 534 16.32 11.43 5.23
N THR A 535 15.95 11.72 6.46
CA THR A 535 15.54 13.05 6.92
C THR A 535 16.59 13.61 7.87
N SER A 536 16.56 14.92 8.08
CA SER A 536 17.49 15.58 8.99
C SER A 536 16.78 16.52 9.95
N GLY A 537 17.22 16.50 11.21
CA GLY A 537 16.74 17.45 12.23
C GLY A 537 17.47 18.79 12.23
N ASN A 538 18.59 18.90 11.52
CA ASN A 538 19.49 20.05 11.53
C ASN A 538 19.92 20.51 10.13
N ARG A 539 19.26 20.01 9.08
CA ARG A 539 19.46 20.41 7.68
C ARG A 539 18.13 20.54 6.95
N THR A 540 18.11 21.39 5.93
CA THR A 540 16.92 21.72 5.13
C THR A 540 17.07 21.37 3.65
N ASP A 541 18.20 20.76 3.26
CA ASP A 541 18.50 20.41 1.87
C ASP A 541 18.16 18.96 1.50
N GLY A 542 17.62 18.21 2.47
CA GLY A 542 16.93 16.93 2.23
C GLY A 542 15.41 17.12 2.07
N PRO A 543 14.63 16.02 2.14
CA PRO A 543 15.07 14.66 2.44
C PRO A 543 15.76 13.97 1.24
N TRP A 544 16.59 12.96 1.52
CA TRP A 544 17.31 12.18 0.50
C TRP A 544 16.73 10.78 0.38
N THR A 545 16.69 10.23 -0.84
CA THR A 545 16.19 8.87 -1.08
C THR A 545 17.29 7.94 -1.59
N TYR A 546 17.31 6.72 -1.07
CA TYR A 546 18.32 5.73 -1.44
C TYR A 546 17.68 4.41 -1.84
N THR A 547 18.23 3.75 -2.86
CA THR A 547 17.77 2.44 -3.29
C THR A 547 18.93 1.46 -3.41
N THR A 548 18.77 0.29 -2.78
CA THR A 548 19.70 -0.83 -2.93
C THR A 548 18.97 -2.05 -3.45
N GLU A 549 19.43 -2.62 -4.56
CA GLU A 549 19.04 -3.96 -4.98
C GLU A 549 19.48 -5.01 -3.94
N ALA A 550 18.82 -6.17 -3.98
CA ALA A 550 19.23 -7.34 -3.22
C ALA A 550 20.73 -7.66 -3.45
N GLY A 551 21.47 -7.86 -2.37
CA GLY A 551 22.89 -8.20 -2.37
C GLY A 551 23.84 -7.04 -2.67
N LYS A 552 23.33 -5.84 -2.96
CA LYS A 552 24.15 -4.65 -3.19
C LYS A 552 24.19 -3.74 -1.96
N ALA A 553 25.13 -2.79 -2.00
CA ALA A 553 25.28 -1.76 -1.00
C ALA A 553 25.66 -0.44 -1.67
N LEU A 554 25.33 0.68 -1.03
CA LEU A 554 25.80 2.01 -1.40
C LEU A 554 26.14 2.79 -0.13
N SER A 555 26.83 3.92 -0.29
CA SER A 555 27.05 4.86 0.80
C SER A 555 26.90 6.30 0.32
N ASP A 556 26.59 7.18 1.26
CA ASP A 556 26.60 8.63 1.02
C ASP A 556 27.10 9.38 2.26
N THR A 557 27.54 10.62 2.04
CA THR A 557 28.32 11.37 3.03
C THR A 557 27.81 12.80 3.17
N TRP A 558 27.49 13.19 4.40
CA TRP A 558 27.05 14.54 4.77
C TRP A 558 28.20 15.31 5.38
N ASN A 559 28.47 16.51 4.85
CA ASN A 559 29.41 17.43 5.45
C ASN A 559 28.74 18.19 6.61
N SER A 560 29.29 18.04 7.81
CA SER A 560 28.75 18.67 9.03
C SER A 560 29.03 20.17 9.13
N ALA A 561 29.86 20.73 8.26
CA ALA A 561 30.07 22.18 8.18
C ALA A 561 28.78 22.94 7.84
N TYR A 562 27.82 22.28 7.19
CA TYR A 562 26.48 22.83 6.93
C TYR A 562 25.56 22.81 8.16
N SER A 563 26.04 22.26 9.28
CA SER A 563 25.28 22.04 10.51
C SER A 563 26.17 22.19 11.75
N ASP A 564 27.05 23.20 11.73
CA ASP A 564 27.93 23.61 12.85
C ASP A 564 28.75 22.46 13.47
N GLY A 565 29.24 21.54 12.62
CA GLY A 565 30.04 20.38 13.04
C GLY A 565 29.22 19.23 13.66
N THR A 566 27.89 19.31 13.59
CA THR A 566 26.95 18.30 14.11
C THR A 566 26.27 17.53 12.97
N TYR A 567 25.69 16.38 13.28
CA TYR A 567 24.80 15.65 12.39
C TYR A 567 23.57 15.15 13.17
N ASP A 568 22.40 15.21 12.53
CA ASP A 568 21.15 14.62 12.99
C ASP A 568 20.44 14.02 11.78
N LEU A 569 20.63 12.72 11.56
CA LEU A 569 20.07 11.98 10.43
C LEU A 569 19.18 10.86 10.93
N THR A 570 17.97 10.77 10.36
CA THR A 570 17.04 9.67 10.57
C THR A 570 16.80 8.96 9.26
N VAL A 571 16.93 7.63 9.26
CA VAL A 571 16.70 6.77 8.10
C VAL A 571 15.45 5.95 8.35
N HIS A 572 14.46 6.07 7.46
CA HIS A 572 13.30 5.18 7.39
C HIS A 572 13.49 4.17 6.26
N GLY A 573 13.06 2.93 6.48
CA GLY A 573 13.10 1.85 5.49
C GLY A 573 11.85 0.96 5.57
N PRO A 574 11.84 -0.18 4.87
CA PRO A 574 10.68 -1.06 4.82
C PRO A 574 10.37 -1.71 6.18
N ASN A 575 9.12 -2.14 6.36
CA ASN A 575 8.63 -2.88 7.54
C ASN A 575 9.05 -2.27 8.90
N GLY A 576 8.82 -0.96 9.06
CA GLY A 576 9.09 -0.23 10.32
C GLY A 576 10.57 0.00 10.63
N PHE A 577 11.48 -0.27 9.69
CA PHE A 577 12.91 -0.05 9.90
C PHE A 577 13.23 1.43 10.11
N VAL A 578 13.87 1.74 11.25
CA VAL A 578 14.39 3.09 11.54
C VAL A 578 15.81 3.05 12.07
N ARG A 579 16.64 4.00 11.64
CA ARG A 579 17.94 4.30 12.24
C ARG A 579 18.03 5.79 12.56
N VAL A 580 18.55 6.13 13.74
CA VAL A 580 18.81 7.53 14.10
C VAL A 580 20.28 7.68 14.46
N PHE A 581 20.95 8.64 13.85
CA PHE A 581 22.34 9.01 14.12
C PHE A 581 22.41 10.49 14.50
N ARG A 582 22.73 10.78 15.76
CA ARG A 582 23.04 12.14 16.21
C ARG A 582 24.39 12.21 16.90
N GLY A 583 25.10 13.31 16.69
CA GLY A 583 26.39 13.53 17.32
C GLY A 583 27.15 14.70 16.71
N THR A 584 28.45 14.74 17.01
CA THR A 584 29.39 15.74 16.50
C THR A 584 30.55 15.06 15.79
N ASN A 585 31.19 15.77 14.86
CA ASN A 585 32.46 15.34 14.27
C ASN A 585 33.69 15.82 15.07
N ALA A 586 33.48 16.43 16.24
CA ALA A 586 34.56 17.01 17.04
C ALA A 586 35.31 15.96 17.91
N THR A 587 34.61 14.92 18.37
CA THR A 587 35.15 13.98 19.36
C THR A 587 35.20 12.55 18.82
N ALA A 588 36.37 11.90 18.92
CA ALA A 588 36.48 10.47 18.64
C ALA A 588 35.68 9.67 19.66
N GLY A 589 34.80 8.78 19.20
CA GLY A 589 33.86 8.08 20.05
C GLY A 589 33.73 6.60 19.73
N CYS A 590 32.70 6.01 20.33
CA CYS A 590 32.30 4.65 20.01
C CYS A 590 31.25 4.68 18.93
N GLU A 591 31.40 3.89 17.87
CA GLU A 591 30.32 3.62 16.92
C GLU A 591 29.64 2.29 17.22
N VAL A 592 28.40 2.16 16.77
CA VAL A 592 27.56 0.99 17.02
C VAL A 592 26.93 0.54 15.71
N THR A 593 27.09 -0.75 15.39
CA THR A 593 26.38 -1.38 14.28
C THR A 593 25.39 -2.42 14.81
N ALA A 594 24.34 -2.70 14.04
CA ALA A 594 23.30 -3.66 14.39
C ALA A 594 23.11 -4.68 13.28
N ARG A 595 23.09 -5.97 13.62
CA ARG A 595 22.94 -7.09 12.66
C ARG A 595 22.00 -8.16 13.20
N HIS A 596 21.11 -8.66 12.35
CA HIS A 596 20.27 -9.81 12.66
C HIS A 596 21.12 -11.07 12.88
N ILE A 597 20.75 -11.90 13.85
CA ILE A 597 21.39 -13.18 14.15
C ILE A 597 20.35 -14.19 14.64
N GLY A 598 19.95 -15.12 13.76
CA GLY A 598 18.86 -16.04 14.08
C GLY A 598 17.55 -15.27 14.33
N ASP A 599 17.00 -15.39 15.53
CA ASP A 599 15.78 -14.68 15.96
C ASP A 599 16.07 -13.37 16.73
N ASP A 600 17.35 -13.04 16.91
CA ASP A 600 17.84 -11.98 17.77
C ASP A 600 18.62 -10.92 16.98
N ILE A 601 19.05 -9.86 17.66
CA ILE A 601 19.91 -8.84 17.08
C ILE A 601 21.21 -8.69 17.86
N ARG A 602 22.33 -8.57 17.15
CA ARG A 602 23.65 -8.28 17.72
C ARG A 602 24.00 -6.83 17.47
N LEU A 603 24.33 -6.14 18.55
CA LEU A 603 24.97 -4.83 18.53
C LEU A 603 26.48 -5.02 18.70
N THR A 604 27.26 -4.42 17.80
CA THR A 604 28.73 -4.40 17.86
C THR A 604 29.18 -2.97 18.13
N PHE A 605 29.89 -2.80 19.24
CA PHE A 605 30.39 -1.51 19.71
C PHE A 605 31.89 -1.43 19.45
N VAL A 606 32.34 -0.41 18.73
CA VAL A 606 33.76 -0.19 18.41
C VAL A 606 34.18 1.17 18.93
N ASN A 607 35.13 1.21 19.87
CA ASN A 607 35.61 2.46 20.45
C ASN A 607 36.96 2.88 19.85
N GLU A 608 36.93 3.87 18.97
CA GLU A 608 38.12 4.46 18.36
C GLU A 608 38.65 5.67 19.15
N GLY A 609 37.96 6.06 20.21
CA GLY A 609 38.37 7.13 21.11
C GLY A 609 39.52 6.74 22.04
N ALA A 610 40.24 7.76 22.54
CA ALA A 610 41.33 7.58 23.50
C ALA A 610 40.85 7.23 24.93
N GLY A 611 39.57 7.46 25.23
CA GLY A 611 38.96 7.22 26.53
C GLY A 611 38.10 5.96 26.57
N THR A 612 37.84 5.40 27.77
CA THR A 612 36.88 4.30 27.92
C THR A 612 35.46 4.83 27.74
N ALA A 613 34.73 4.31 26.75
CA ALA A 613 33.33 4.65 26.53
C ALA A 613 32.43 3.86 27.49
N ARG A 614 31.53 4.54 28.19
CA ARG A 614 30.47 3.94 29.01
C ARG A 614 29.12 4.35 28.43
N LEU A 615 28.53 3.45 27.67
CA LEU A 615 27.31 3.70 26.91
C LEU A 615 26.11 3.09 27.62
N ARG A 616 25.00 3.81 27.66
CA ARG A 616 23.71 3.29 28.11
C ARG A 616 22.99 2.68 26.91
N LEU A 617 22.59 1.42 27.02
CA LEU A 617 21.71 0.75 26.07
C LEU A 617 20.33 0.61 26.71
N ALA A 618 19.30 1.13 26.05
CA ALA A 618 17.90 1.04 26.45
C ALA A 618 17.09 0.28 25.39
N ASP A 619 16.19 -0.58 25.83
CA ASP A 619 15.24 -1.32 25.00
C ASP A 619 13.83 -0.74 25.19
N GLY A 620 13.26 -0.22 24.09
CA GLY A 620 11.96 0.43 24.06
C GLY A 620 10.78 -0.51 24.28
N HIS A 621 10.90 -1.80 23.96
CA HIS A 621 9.82 -2.77 24.16
C HIS A 621 9.81 -3.35 25.57
N SER A 622 10.99 -3.63 26.14
CA SER A 622 11.08 -4.22 27.49
C SER A 622 11.26 -3.18 28.61
N GLY A 623 11.59 -1.93 28.26
CA GLY A 623 11.98 -0.88 29.21
C GLY A 623 13.31 -1.14 29.92
N ARG A 624 14.01 -2.23 29.58
CA ARG A 624 15.27 -2.60 30.23
C ARG A 624 16.38 -1.66 29.80
N THR A 625 17.27 -1.40 30.75
CA THR A 625 18.48 -0.61 30.49
C THR A 625 19.70 -1.34 30.99
N SER A 626 20.83 -1.14 30.31
CA SER A 626 22.12 -1.70 30.69
C SER A 626 23.24 -0.75 30.31
N THR A 627 24.43 -0.99 30.87
CA THR A 627 25.64 -0.23 30.53
C THR A 627 26.62 -1.12 29.79
N VAL A 628 27.11 -0.64 28.65
CA VAL A 628 28.17 -1.26 27.87
C VAL A 628 29.44 -0.45 28.06
N THR A 629 30.49 -1.08 28.57
CA THR A 629 31.81 -0.46 28.74
C THR A 629 32.74 -0.96 27.65
N VAL A 630 33.31 -0.03 26.88
CA VAL A 630 34.18 -0.33 25.74
C VAL A 630 35.50 0.41 25.95
N ARG A 631 36.59 -0.35 26.16
CA ARG A 631 37.94 0.23 26.35
C ARG A 631 38.43 0.86 25.04
N PRO A 632 39.39 1.80 25.08
CA PRO A 632 40.02 2.34 23.86
C PRO A 632 40.52 1.23 22.94
N GLY A 633 40.20 1.31 21.66
CA GLY A 633 40.57 0.33 20.63
C GLY A 633 39.87 -1.03 20.76
N ALA A 634 38.94 -1.21 21.70
CA ALA A 634 38.25 -2.46 21.90
C ALA A 634 36.96 -2.54 21.08
N THR A 635 36.60 -3.78 20.74
CA THR A 635 35.28 -4.14 20.20
C THR A 635 34.53 -4.97 21.24
N VAL A 636 33.26 -4.67 21.45
CA VAL A 636 32.38 -5.43 22.35
C VAL A 636 31.10 -5.79 21.61
N ASP A 637 30.73 -7.07 21.65
CA ASP A 637 29.45 -7.55 21.12
C ASP A 637 28.40 -7.72 22.23
N ARG A 638 27.16 -7.41 21.89
CA ARG A 638 25.97 -7.67 22.70
C ARG A 638 24.86 -8.25 21.84
N THR A 639 24.49 -9.49 22.10
CA THR A 639 23.26 -10.08 21.54
C THR A 639 22.08 -9.71 22.43
N ILE A 640 21.03 -9.19 21.83
CA ILE A 640 19.79 -8.80 22.49
C ILE A 640 18.72 -9.83 22.14
N ASP A 641 18.17 -10.45 23.19
CA ASP A 641 17.07 -11.41 23.10
C ASP A 641 15.77 -10.69 22.75
N LEU A 642 15.19 -11.02 21.60
CA LEU A 642 13.99 -10.36 21.08
C LEU A 642 12.69 -11.11 21.35
N ARG A 643 12.70 -12.15 22.20
CA ARG A 643 11.47 -12.91 22.52
C ARG A 643 10.37 -12.03 23.11
N ALA A 644 10.71 -11.06 23.95
CA ALA A 644 9.75 -10.14 24.55
C ALA A 644 9.11 -9.19 23.52
N GLY A 645 9.92 -8.68 22.58
CA GLY A 645 9.46 -7.86 21.44
C GLY A 645 8.88 -8.68 20.29
N ARG A 646 8.80 -10.00 20.41
CA ARG A 646 8.32 -10.90 19.34
C ARG A 646 9.08 -10.70 18.02
N ARG A 647 10.41 -10.57 18.11
CA ARG A 647 11.36 -10.24 17.02
C ARG A 647 11.40 -8.78 16.58
N TRP A 648 10.56 -7.91 17.15
CA TRP A 648 10.73 -6.47 17.06
C TRP A 648 11.79 -5.97 18.05
N TYR A 649 12.53 -4.95 17.64
CA TYR A 649 13.52 -4.28 18.45
C TYR A 649 13.42 -2.76 18.30
N ASP A 650 13.58 -2.04 19.41
CA ASP A 650 13.80 -0.60 19.47
C ASP A 650 14.91 -0.34 20.50
N LEU A 651 16.12 -0.16 20.02
CA LEU A 651 17.34 -0.13 20.84
C LEU A 651 17.99 1.24 20.73
N THR A 652 18.08 1.95 21.85
CA THR A 652 18.71 3.27 21.92
C THR A 652 20.01 3.19 22.71
N VAL A 653 21.09 3.70 22.12
CA VAL A 653 22.41 3.84 22.73
C VAL A 653 22.75 5.31 22.90
N THR A 654 23.09 5.70 24.13
CA THR A 654 23.51 7.06 24.50
C THR A 654 24.79 7.06 25.33
N SER A 655 25.48 8.20 25.36
CA SER A 655 26.69 8.41 26.17
C SER A 655 26.42 9.48 27.23
N ALA A 656 26.80 9.21 28.48
CA ALA A 656 26.75 10.24 29.53
C ALA A 656 27.93 11.23 29.42
N ALA A 657 29.02 10.85 28.76
CA ALA A 657 30.20 11.68 28.55
C ALA A 657 30.06 12.60 27.32
N ASP A 658 29.18 12.24 26.38
CA ASP A 658 28.83 13.03 25.21
C ASP A 658 27.32 12.99 25.04
N THR A 659 26.66 14.05 25.48
CA THR A 659 25.19 14.17 25.44
C THR A 659 24.64 14.35 24.02
N SER A 660 25.50 14.62 23.04
CA SER A 660 25.10 14.67 21.62
C SER A 660 25.01 13.28 21.00
N PHE A 661 25.73 12.29 21.54
CA PHE A 661 25.80 10.95 20.98
C PHE A 661 24.48 10.19 21.18
N HIS A 662 23.82 9.90 20.06
CA HIS A 662 22.60 9.11 20.02
C HIS A 662 22.62 8.16 18.83
N ARG A 663 22.42 6.87 19.10
CA ARG A 663 22.19 5.84 18.09
C ARG A 663 20.88 5.13 18.42
N ARG A 664 19.92 5.07 17.49
CA ARG A 664 18.69 4.29 17.66
C ARG A 664 18.56 3.29 16.53
N PHE A 665 18.22 2.04 16.88
CA PHE A 665 18.06 0.93 15.95
C PHE A 665 16.66 0.34 16.15
N VAL A 666 15.81 0.46 15.14
CA VAL A 666 14.45 -0.08 15.14
C VAL A 666 14.22 -1.02 13.97
N GLY A 667 13.47 -2.09 14.19
CA GLY A 667 12.90 -2.90 13.11
C GLY A 667 12.48 -4.28 13.58
N HIS A 668 12.31 -5.18 12.61
CA HIS A 668 11.93 -6.57 12.84
C HIS A 668 13.00 -7.53 12.28
N VAL A 669 13.23 -8.66 12.97
CA VAL A 669 14.09 -9.74 12.49
C VAL A 669 13.26 -10.77 11.72
N GLU A 670 13.48 -10.83 10.41
CA GLU A 670 12.87 -11.84 9.53
C GLU A 670 13.64 -13.17 9.59
N ASN A 671 12.90 -14.27 9.70
CA ASN A 671 13.47 -15.63 9.78
C ASN A 671 12.71 -16.65 8.91
N GLY A 672 11.86 -16.15 8.00
CA GLY A 672 11.00 -16.99 7.13
C GLY A 672 9.78 -17.60 7.82
N ARG A 673 9.54 -17.33 9.11
CA ARG A 673 8.35 -17.79 9.84
C ARG A 673 7.38 -16.63 10.11
N PRO A 674 6.06 -16.89 10.14
CA PRO A 674 5.08 -15.88 10.52
C PRO A 674 5.41 -15.18 11.85
N GLY A 675 5.05 -13.91 11.94
CA GLY A 675 5.27 -13.04 13.09
C GLY A 675 4.00 -12.41 13.60
N VAL A 676 4.15 -11.24 14.22
CA VAL A 676 3.04 -10.34 14.53
C VAL A 676 3.41 -8.92 14.16
N SER A 677 2.40 -8.07 13.98
CA SER A 677 2.55 -6.62 13.86
C SER A 677 3.33 -6.02 15.03
N ASP A 678 3.94 -4.86 14.83
CA ASP A 678 4.77 -4.18 15.84
C ASP A 678 4.00 -4.00 17.16
N PRO A 679 4.50 -4.57 18.29
CA PRO A 679 3.90 -4.39 19.60
C PRO A 679 3.88 -2.94 20.13
N ALA A 680 4.66 -2.03 19.53
CA ALA A 680 4.69 -0.62 19.88
C ALA A 680 3.58 0.21 19.22
N ILE A 681 2.77 -0.37 18.33
CA ILE A 681 1.62 0.31 17.73
C ILE A 681 0.71 0.88 18.83
N ALA A 682 0.41 2.17 18.73
CA ALA A 682 -0.43 2.87 19.70
C ALA A 682 -1.91 2.51 19.52
N THR A 683 -2.52 1.96 20.56
CA THR A 683 -3.93 1.54 20.54
C THR A 683 -4.79 2.31 21.54
N ASP A 684 -6.10 2.26 21.32
CA ASP A 684 -7.14 2.65 22.28
C ASP A 684 -7.08 1.85 23.60
#